data_AF-A0A9P8TSW1-F1
#
_entry.id   AF-A0A9P8TSW1-F1
#
_cell.length_a   1.000
_cell.length_b   1.000
_cell.length_c   1.000
_cell.angle_alpha   90.00
_cell.angle_beta   90.00
_cell.angle_gamma   90.00
#
_symmetry.space_group_name_H-M   'P 1'
#
loop_
_entity.id
_entity.type
_entity.pdbx_description
1 polymer ?
#
loop_
_entity_poly.entity_id
_entity_poly.type
_entity_poly.pdbx_seq_one_letter_code
_entity_poly.pdbx_strand_id
1 'polypeptide(L)'
;MKERMKNYSEEKQEKSKNKVIHDLDCAAPGPAGGQCVNTSKLQCEECRLVAYCSEECREAHSETHKAQCPPVGAPASKSKAPDDGIPDHPSFDNGIFWANYAATDILNLEENEGAEYSGPLRVLLLGTFGLRHLIFSVNAMPQTASPSLEATISEMDRPHLIRTFISLLLLVSCENDPFFIAEIIVHVLYSYKWPSFVRSYIDKHLGGYFAELRQFVLYHYSQVQDVGENGYGLIWGRPEYLRLEVHLDRQQWLEVLRYIERPVAHPDTRSLRAADEMRYGEPLDRAFARMSPSRAATLMKWRECGILIPYGDSTVYFQELNPIFFPEDRPSPDGITNEPLSEWPMNGILDYAEYVAKDDVYGKMVAYVRDMIAGFQLRLRRKGMTIKLMASGTTDMPGYIRKYFDPEPYFDRIEVGHLFDIDPPLCLLSCALLLRHEDENPFATMLTVTRESVVQSESPAVEKLIAAEKHNLYHRAFEPLDTMMPPAQNAGEKYSAASVPRHLALLLYRNWDLFSDRYLNDAVIFGFAAHQDAPPCGDEEEWQRPQRSFVQTGCLGLQLRPKNKVTTRWPNRLVYGKGADPTKEQVMRWMSWSSTKPERWLEWKKVKDISYHEWSKCFARLEGEHAVREWERRYSLIAAEFDAFALRANHLEGDVEGNANAIPIREGPEGKAGMGDEEARSGNAIEDENDDWMVIDVNEGKKDSHQGGKGKKPKKKKKKNR
;
A
#
# COMPACT_ATOMS: atom_id res chain seq x y z
N MET A 1 -45.56 -0.01 19.89
CA MET A 1 -45.06 1.39 19.99
C MET A 1 -44.05 1.56 21.13
N LYS A 2 -44.34 1.12 22.37
CA LYS A 2 -43.37 1.11 23.49
C LYS A 2 -42.12 0.25 23.22
N GLU A 3 -42.27 -0.90 22.56
CA GLU A 3 -41.16 -1.76 22.12
C GLU A 3 -40.28 -1.11 21.03
N ARG A 4 -40.90 -0.40 20.07
CA ARG A 4 -40.17 0.35 19.04
C ARG A 4 -39.37 1.51 19.62
N MET A 5 -39.90 2.18 20.66
CA MET A 5 -39.17 3.24 21.37
C MET A 5 -38.07 2.68 22.29
N LYS A 6 -38.24 1.47 22.82
CA LYS A 6 -37.22 0.77 23.60
C LYS A 6 -36.06 0.34 22.71
N ASN A 7 -36.34 -0.25 21.55
CA ASN A 7 -35.31 -0.62 20.55
C ASN A 7 -34.61 0.63 19.99
N TYR A 8 -35.31 1.73 19.74
CA TYR A 8 -34.68 2.99 19.29
C TYR A 8 -33.83 3.67 20.37
N SER A 9 -34.19 3.48 21.65
CA SER A 9 -33.42 3.95 22.81
C SER A 9 -32.21 3.06 23.08
N GLU A 10 -32.33 1.75 22.91
CA GLU A 10 -31.26 0.78 23.03
C GLU A 10 -30.26 0.93 21.88
N GLU A 11 -30.71 1.16 20.64
CA GLU A 11 -29.86 1.42 19.47
C GLU A 11 -29.15 2.79 19.56
N LYS A 12 -29.78 3.82 20.17
CA LYS A 12 -29.10 5.08 20.54
C LYS A 12 -28.13 4.90 21.71
N GLN A 13 -28.47 4.08 22.70
CA GLN A 13 -27.56 3.77 23.80
C GLN A 13 -26.38 2.90 23.35
N GLU A 14 -26.55 2.06 22.34
CA GLU A 14 -25.51 1.20 21.77
C GLU A 14 -24.61 1.98 20.80
N LYS A 15 -25.18 2.90 20.00
CA LYS A 15 -24.41 3.93 19.26
C LYS A 15 -23.73 4.94 20.18
N SER A 16 -24.29 5.23 21.36
CA SER A 16 -23.69 6.12 22.37
C SER A 16 -22.65 5.43 23.26
N LYS A 17 -22.72 4.10 23.44
CA LYS A 17 -21.76 3.31 24.23
C LYS A 17 -20.53 2.89 23.43
N ASN A 18 -20.58 2.94 22.10
CA ASN A 18 -19.42 2.70 21.23
C ASN A 18 -18.52 3.92 21.00
N LYS A 19 -18.77 5.05 21.68
CA LYS A 19 -17.94 6.25 21.56
C LYS A 19 -16.94 6.34 22.71
N VAL A 20 -15.97 5.42 22.73
CA VAL A 20 -14.71 5.60 23.48
C VAL A 20 -13.65 6.14 22.51
N ILE A 21 -13.96 7.27 21.89
CA ILE A 21 -12.95 8.08 21.21
C ILE A 21 -12.18 8.72 22.36
N HIS A 22 -10.88 8.46 22.46
CA HIS A 22 -10.03 9.26 23.33
C HIS A 22 -9.98 10.62 22.65
N ASP A 23 -10.70 11.58 23.22
CA ASP A 23 -10.74 12.91 22.66
C ASP A 23 -9.35 13.54 22.73
N LEU A 24 -9.07 14.47 21.81
CA LEU A 24 -7.84 15.27 21.84
C LEU A 24 -7.69 15.95 23.21
N ASP A 25 -6.57 15.74 23.88
CA ASP A 25 -6.26 16.40 25.15
C ASP A 25 -6.15 17.92 24.99
N CYS A 26 -6.35 18.65 26.07
CA CYS A 26 -6.23 20.11 26.09
C CYS A 26 -4.76 20.49 25.98
N ALA A 27 -4.42 21.39 25.05
CA ALA A 27 -3.04 21.84 24.85
C ALA A 27 -2.53 22.76 25.98
N ALA A 28 -3.39 23.19 26.91
CA ALA A 28 -3.02 24.09 28.00
C ALA A 28 -2.30 23.34 29.14
N PRO A 29 -1.44 24.04 29.91
CA PRO A 29 -0.90 23.48 31.13
C PRO A 29 -2.00 23.18 32.16
N GLY A 30 -1.86 22.07 32.88
CA GLY A 30 -2.73 21.66 33.97
C GLY A 30 -2.34 22.30 35.31
N PRO A 31 -3.27 22.35 36.28
CA PRO A 31 -3.06 23.03 37.57
C PRO A 31 -2.00 22.39 38.47
N ALA A 32 -1.67 21.11 38.26
CA ALA A 32 -0.65 20.38 39.03
C ALA A 32 0.75 20.40 38.37
N GLY A 33 0.92 21.17 37.29
CA GLY A 33 2.04 21.00 36.36
C GLY A 33 1.77 19.84 35.39
N GLY A 34 2.27 19.95 34.16
CA GLY A 34 1.95 19.02 33.06
C GLY A 34 0.84 19.53 32.14
N GLN A 35 0.35 18.69 31.22
CA GLN A 35 -0.71 19.03 30.26
C GLN A 35 -2.09 18.79 30.88
N CYS A 36 -3.07 19.62 30.50
CA CYS A 36 -4.46 19.45 30.93
C CYS A 36 -5.10 18.22 30.24
N VAL A 37 -5.54 17.25 31.03
CA VAL A 37 -6.12 15.97 30.56
C VAL A 37 -7.61 16.04 30.22
N ASN A 38 -8.19 17.24 30.17
CA ASN A 38 -9.58 17.42 29.79
C ASN A 38 -9.73 17.38 28.27
N THR A 39 -10.77 16.71 27.78
CA THR A 39 -11.20 16.72 26.38
C THR A 39 -11.27 18.14 25.82
N SER A 40 -10.56 18.37 24.72
CA SER A 40 -10.62 19.59 23.92
C SER A 40 -11.95 19.75 23.19
N LYS A 41 -12.41 21.00 23.08
CA LYS A 41 -13.65 21.39 22.39
C LYS A 41 -13.50 22.64 21.53
N LEU A 42 -12.48 23.46 21.82
CA LEU A 42 -12.26 24.76 21.21
C LEU A 42 -10.93 24.72 20.47
N GLN A 43 -10.95 24.75 19.13
CA GLN A 43 -9.73 24.86 18.35
C GLN A 43 -9.13 26.27 18.43
N CYS A 44 -7.82 26.40 18.22
CA CYS A 44 -7.21 27.69 17.93
C CYS A 44 -7.63 28.15 16.52
N GLU A 45 -8.22 29.34 16.40
CA GLU A 45 -8.73 29.84 15.12
C GLU A 45 -7.62 30.34 14.16
N GLU A 46 -6.43 30.62 14.67
CA GLU A 46 -5.31 31.09 13.85
C GLU A 46 -4.53 29.94 13.21
N CYS A 47 -3.99 29.02 14.01
CA CYS A 47 -3.18 27.91 13.50
C CYS A 47 -4.00 26.65 13.18
N ARG A 48 -5.13 26.44 13.88
CA ARG A 48 -5.96 25.23 13.82
C ARG A 48 -5.22 23.92 14.12
N LEU A 49 -4.05 24.02 14.77
CA LEU A 49 -3.18 22.91 15.17
C LEU A 49 -3.39 22.43 16.60
N VAL A 50 -3.90 23.29 17.48
CA VAL A 50 -4.14 22.97 18.89
C VAL A 50 -5.59 23.20 19.26
N ALA A 51 -6.04 22.55 20.33
CA ALA A 51 -7.36 22.74 20.88
C ALA A 51 -7.34 22.77 22.43
N TYR A 52 -8.42 23.28 23.00
CA TYR A 52 -8.57 23.58 24.41
C TYR A 52 -9.90 23.08 24.94
N CYS A 53 -9.95 22.65 26.20
CA CYS A 53 -11.20 22.25 26.84
C CYS A 53 -12.10 23.44 27.23
N SER A 54 -11.51 24.62 27.43
CA SER A 54 -12.21 25.85 27.83
C SER A 54 -11.45 27.11 27.40
N GLU A 55 -12.13 28.26 27.49
CA GLU A 55 -11.56 29.57 27.18
C GLU A 55 -10.45 29.96 28.16
N GLU A 56 -10.60 29.60 29.44
CA GLU A 56 -9.59 29.84 30.47
C GLU A 56 -8.28 29.08 30.16
N CYS A 57 -8.39 27.84 29.69
CA CYS A 57 -7.23 27.06 29.25
C CYS A 57 -6.56 27.68 28.02
N ARG A 58 -7.34 28.20 27.06
CA ARG A 58 -6.80 28.90 25.89
C ARG A 58 -6.02 30.15 26.31
N GLU A 59 -6.58 30.95 27.21
CA GLU A 59 -5.94 32.16 27.73
C GLU A 59 -4.66 31.83 28.49
N ALA A 60 -4.70 30.80 29.35
CA ALA A 60 -3.52 30.34 30.10
C ALA A 60 -2.38 29.83 29.20
N HIS A 61 -2.68 29.22 28.05
CA HIS A 61 -1.68 28.78 27.09
C HIS A 61 -1.23 29.90 26.12
N SER A 62 -1.93 31.04 26.09
CA SER A 62 -1.77 32.03 25.02
C SER A 62 -0.36 32.61 24.92
N GLU A 63 0.32 32.86 26.04
CA GLU A 63 1.66 33.45 26.04
C GLU A 63 2.70 32.51 25.41
N THR A 64 2.69 31.22 25.75
CA THR A 64 3.64 30.25 25.19
C THR A 64 3.25 29.83 23.78
N HIS A 65 1.94 29.76 23.47
CA HIS A 65 1.45 29.38 22.14
C HIS A 65 1.74 30.44 21.06
N LYS A 66 1.64 31.74 21.39
CA LYS A 66 1.89 32.85 20.45
C LYS A 66 3.26 32.81 19.79
N ALA A 67 4.27 32.21 20.41
CA ALA A 67 5.60 32.07 19.81
C ALA A 67 5.62 31.14 18.57
N GLN A 68 4.60 30.29 18.43
CA GLN A 68 4.48 29.28 17.36
C GLN A 68 3.16 29.43 16.57
N CYS A 69 2.39 30.50 16.82
CA CYS A 69 1.09 30.77 16.22
C CYS A 69 1.00 32.22 15.70
N PRO A 70 0.66 32.45 14.42
CA PRO A 70 0.50 31.43 13.37
C PRO A 70 1.84 30.74 13.06
N PRO A 71 1.81 29.54 12.45
CA PRO A 71 3.03 28.84 12.07
C PRO A 71 3.94 29.69 11.19
N VAL A 72 5.25 29.59 11.41
CA VAL A 72 6.25 30.37 10.67
C VAL A 72 6.19 30.03 9.17
N GLY A 73 6.40 31.04 8.33
CA GLY A 73 6.54 30.87 6.89
C GLY A 73 7.85 30.19 6.48
N ALA A 74 8.05 30.00 5.17
CA ALA A 74 9.18 29.26 4.62
C ALA A 74 10.54 29.78 5.14
N PRO A 75 11.44 28.90 5.63
CA PRO A 75 12.80 29.29 5.96
C PRO A 75 13.58 29.67 4.69
N ALA A 76 14.72 30.34 4.85
CA ALA A 76 15.62 30.60 3.72
C ALA A 76 16.03 29.26 3.06
N SER A 77 15.88 29.19 1.73
CA SER A 77 16.21 27.98 0.98
C SER A 77 17.67 27.58 1.20
N LYS A 78 17.87 26.33 1.64
CA LYS A 78 19.18 25.67 1.74
C LYS A 78 19.42 24.70 0.59
N SER A 79 18.42 24.53 -0.28
CA SER A 79 18.45 23.61 -1.40
C SER A 79 19.38 24.15 -2.46
N LYS A 80 20.39 23.35 -2.85
CA LYS A 80 21.12 23.66 -4.07
C LYS A 80 20.16 23.50 -5.24
N ALA A 81 20.18 24.43 -6.18
CA ALA A 81 19.52 24.21 -7.47
C ALA A 81 20.08 22.90 -8.06
N PRO A 82 19.25 22.05 -8.70
CA PRO A 82 19.75 20.84 -9.33
C PRO A 82 20.88 21.20 -10.29
N ASP A 83 22.03 20.52 -10.18
CA ASP A 83 23.15 20.72 -11.10
C ASP A 83 22.75 20.28 -12.54
N ASP A 84 21.76 19.40 -12.67
CA ASP A 84 21.33 18.71 -13.90
C ASP A 84 20.11 19.33 -14.62
N GLY A 85 19.68 20.54 -14.22
CA GLY A 85 18.57 21.24 -14.89
C GLY A 85 17.18 20.92 -14.33
N ILE A 86 16.15 20.99 -15.18
CA ILE A 86 14.75 20.77 -14.77
C ILE A 86 14.50 19.25 -14.71
N PRO A 87 14.06 18.69 -13.56
CA PRO A 87 13.77 17.26 -13.46
C PRO A 87 12.59 16.86 -14.37
N ASP A 88 12.50 15.60 -14.76
CA ASP A 88 11.39 15.09 -15.59
C ASP A 88 10.07 14.97 -14.82
N HIS A 89 10.14 14.91 -13.49
CA HIS A 89 8.99 14.94 -12.61
C HIS A 89 9.30 15.68 -11.29
N PRO A 90 8.29 16.25 -10.62
CA PRO A 90 8.48 16.98 -9.38
C PRO A 90 8.50 16.11 -8.12
N SER A 91 8.06 14.84 -8.20
CA SER A 91 7.91 13.96 -7.04
C SER A 91 9.25 13.78 -6.31
N PHE A 92 9.23 13.86 -4.98
CA PHE A 92 10.37 13.60 -4.12
C PHE A 92 10.05 12.39 -3.25
N ASP A 93 10.69 11.27 -3.54
CA ASP A 93 10.43 9.99 -2.88
C ASP A 93 11.70 9.17 -2.80
N ASN A 94 12.56 9.54 -1.84
CA ASN A 94 13.91 9.02 -1.72
C ASN A 94 14.07 7.97 -0.60
N GLY A 95 12.98 7.62 0.11
CA GLY A 95 13.03 6.73 1.28
C GLY A 95 12.08 5.54 1.11
N ILE A 96 12.51 4.37 1.58
CA ILE A 96 11.79 3.10 1.42
C ILE A 96 11.28 2.51 2.75
N PHE A 97 11.50 3.19 3.88
CA PHE A 97 11.11 2.66 5.18
C PHE A 97 9.59 2.61 5.36
N TRP A 98 8.89 3.72 5.13
CA TRP A 98 7.43 3.71 5.21
C TRP A 98 6.85 3.20 3.90
N ALA A 99 5.73 2.46 3.97
CA ALA A 99 5.05 2.10 2.73
C ALA A 99 4.61 3.37 1.98
N ASN A 100 4.92 3.41 0.69
CA ASN A 100 4.78 4.60 -0.15
C ASN A 100 3.43 4.65 -0.90
N TYR A 101 2.47 3.83 -0.48
CA TYR A 101 1.08 3.79 -0.91
C TYR A 101 0.17 3.32 0.24
N ALA A 102 -1.11 3.71 0.15
CA ALA A 102 -2.07 3.53 1.23
C ALA A 102 -2.56 2.08 1.38
N ALA A 103 -2.95 1.74 2.61
CA ALA A 103 -3.77 0.57 2.89
C ALA A 103 -5.00 0.56 1.95
N THR A 104 -5.28 -0.61 1.39
CA THR A 104 -6.33 -0.85 0.39
C THR A 104 -7.21 -1.99 0.90
N ASP A 105 -8.53 -1.92 0.65
CA ASP A 105 -9.43 -3.04 0.92
C ASP A 105 -9.19 -4.12 -0.12
N ILE A 106 -8.28 -5.04 0.20
CA ILE A 106 -7.85 -6.10 -0.71
C ILE A 106 -8.90 -7.19 -0.87
N LEU A 107 -9.90 -7.25 0.01
CA LEU A 107 -11.00 -8.22 -0.11
C LEU A 107 -12.03 -7.70 -1.11
N ASN A 108 -12.39 -6.42 -0.98
CA ASN A 108 -13.56 -5.80 -1.62
C ASN A 108 -14.76 -6.76 -1.60
N LEU A 109 -15.04 -7.27 -0.39
CA LEU A 109 -15.83 -8.49 -0.17
C LEU A 109 -17.27 -8.36 -0.67
N GLU A 110 -17.87 -7.18 -0.48
CA GLU A 110 -19.27 -6.93 -0.85
C GLU A 110 -19.49 -7.05 -2.37
N GLU A 111 -18.58 -6.48 -3.15
CA GLU A 111 -18.68 -6.45 -4.62
C GLU A 111 -18.20 -7.76 -5.28
N ASN A 112 -17.34 -8.51 -4.60
CA ASN A 112 -16.80 -9.77 -5.10
C ASN A 112 -17.66 -10.96 -4.64
N GLU A 113 -17.46 -11.44 -3.42
CA GLU A 113 -18.14 -12.62 -2.90
C GLU A 113 -19.55 -12.34 -2.33
N GLY A 114 -19.88 -11.07 -2.05
CA GLY A 114 -21.19 -10.64 -1.56
C GLY A 114 -21.21 -10.25 -0.08
N ALA A 115 -22.15 -9.38 0.30
CA ALA A 115 -22.27 -8.83 1.65
C ALA A 115 -22.56 -9.86 2.75
N GLU A 116 -23.05 -11.05 2.41
CA GLU A 116 -23.38 -12.13 3.36
C GLU A 116 -22.38 -13.30 3.29
N TYR A 117 -21.28 -13.14 2.57
CA TYR A 117 -20.33 -14.23 2.36
C TYR A 117 -19.76 -14.78 3.67
N SER A 118 -19.76 -16.12 3.79
CA SER A 118 -19.32 -16.84 4.98
C SER A 118 -18.35 -17.99 4.67
N GLY A 119 -17.82 -18.05 3.45
CA GLY A 119 -16.87 -19.08 3.03
C GLY A 119 -15.43 -18.80 3.48
N PRO A 120 -14.49 -19.71 3.17
CA PRO A 120 -13.08 -19.49 3.44
C PRO A 120 -12.48 -18.44 2.51
N LEU A 121 -11.53 -17.64 3.01
CA LEU A 121 -10.67 -16.77 2.22
C LEU A 121 -9.25 -16.83 2.75
N ARG A 122 -8.29 -17.00 1.85
CA ARG A 122 -6.85 -16.97 2.14
C ARG A 122 -6.20 -15.75 1.51
N VAL A 123 -5.43 -15.02 2.30
CA VAL A 123 -4.78 -13.78 1.90
C VAL A 123 -3.27 -13.89 2.08
N LEU A 124 -2.49 -13.43 1.11
CA LEU A 124 -1.03 -13.32 1.19
C LEU A 124 -0.61 -11.86 1.05
N LEU A 125 0.23 -11.37 1.96
CA LEU A 125 0.72 -9.98 2.00
C LEU A 125 2.26 -9.99 2.01
N LEU A 126 2.91 -9.42 0.99
CA LEU A 126 4.36 -9.53 0.77
C LEU A 126 5.12 -8.18 0.83
N GLY A 127 4.40 -7.06 0.85
CA GLY A 127 4.99 -5.72 0.89
C GLY A 127 5.30 -5.21 2.30
N THR A 128 6.05 -4.11 2.37
CA THR A 128 6.35 -3.37 3.61
C THR A 128 5.10 -3.17 4.44
N PHE A 129 5.09 -3.69 5.68
CA PHE A 129 4.01 -3.50 6.65
C PHE A 129 2.63 -3.94 6.12
N GLY A 130 2.55 -5.18 5.60
CA GLY A 130 1.32 -5.74 5.03
C GLY A 130 0.12 -5.74 5.99
N LEU A 131 0.36 -5.80 7.31
CA LEU A 131 -0.68 -5.81 8.34
C LEU A 131 -1.71 -4.68 8.20
N ARG A 132 -1.33 -3.51 7.68
CA ARG A 132 -2.27 -2.39 7.45
C ARG A 132 -3.39 -2.74 6.46
N HIS A 133 -3.09 -3.52 5.42
CA HIS A 133 -4.09 -3.95 4.44
C HIS A 133 -5.12 -4.88 5.08
N LEU A 134 -4.65 -5.78 5.94
CA LEU A 134 -5.52 -6.70 6.67
C LEU A 134 -6.44 -5.95 7.64
N ILE A 135 -5.89 -5.03 8.43
CA ILE A 135 -6.66 -4.16 9.34
C ILE A 135 -7.72 -3.38 8.55
N PHE A 136 -7.31 -2.77 7.44
CA PHE A 136 -8.19 -1.95 6.61
C PHE A 136 -9.34 -2.76 6.03
N SER A 137 -9.05 -3.90 5.41
CA SER A 137 -10.04 -4.76 4.74
C SER A 137 -11.02 -5.37 5.74
N VAL A 138 -10.54 -5.83 6.90
CA VAL A 138 -11.41 -6.43 7.93
C VAL A 138 -12.38 -5.41 8.52
N ASN A 139 -11.99 -4.14 8.61
CA ASN A 139 -12.90 -3.06 9.00
C ASN A 139 -13.92 -2.75 7.91
N ALA A 140 -13.48 -2.72 6.65
CA ALA A 140 -14.31 -2.43 5.48
C ALA A 140 -15.37 -3.50 5.20
N MET A 141 -15.14 -4.76 5.61
CA MET A 141 -16.11 -5.86 5.42
C MET A 141 -17.53 -5.49 5.90
N PRO A 142 -18.59 -5.89 5.20
CA PRO A 142 -19.96 -5.75 5.69
C PRO A 142 -20.15 -6.37 7.09
N GLN A 143 -21.09 -5.83 7.86
CA GLN A 143 -21.40 -6.37 9.20
C GLN A 143 -22.06 -7.75 9.13
N THR A 144 -22.74 -8.04 8.01
CA THR A 144 -23.44 -9.29 7.70
C THR A 144 -22.51 -10.41 7.23
N ALA A 145 -21.36 -10.07 6.66
CA ALA A 145 -20.40 -11.06 6.20
C ALA A 145 -19.77 -11.79 7.40
N SER A 146 -19.41 -13.05 7.24
CA SER A 146 -18.70 -13.84 8.26
C SER A 146 -17.72 -14.84 7.64
N PRO A 147 -16.76 -14.39 6.80
CA PRO A 147 -15.80 -15.29 6.18
C PRO A 147 -14.87 -15.93 7.22
N SER A 148 -14.42 -17.15 6.92
CA SER A 148 -13.29 -17.77 7.62
C SER A 148 -12.00 -17.25 6.97
N LEU A 149 -11.40 -16.22 7.58
CA LEU A 149 -10.23 -15.55 7.02
C LEU A 149 -8.93 -16.15 7.59
N GLU A 150 -7.99 -16.45 6.70
CA GLU A 150 -6.61 -16.79 7.04
C GLU A 150 -5.67 -15.84 6.27
N ALA A 151 -4.75 -15.21 6.98
CA ALA A 151 -3.79 -14.29 6.38
C ALA A 151 -2.35 -14.78 6.60
N THR A 152 -1.55 -14.80 5.55
CA THR A 152 -0.10 -15.02 5.59
C THR A 152 0.59 -13.70 5.26
N ILE A 153 1.48 -13.26 6.15
CA ILE A 153 2.24 -12.01 6.01
C ILE A 153 3.72 -12.37 5.93
N SER A 154 4.40 -11.95 4.87
CA SER A 154 5.85 -12.05 4.74
C SER A 154 6.46 -10.66 4.90
N GLU A 155 7.17 -10.42 6.01
CA GLU A 155 7.92 -9.19 6.23
C GLU A 155 9.41 -9.48 5.95
N MET A 156 9.90 -9.09 4.78
CA MET A 156 11.28 -9.39 4.38
C MET A 156 12.31 -8.52 5.13
N ASP A 157 11.90 -7.31 5.49
CA ASP A 157 12.75 -6.35 6.19
C ASP A 157 12.59 -6.45 7.69
N ARG A 158 13.72 -6.58 8.39
CA ARG A 158 13.76 -6.82 9.85
C ARG A 158 12.97 -5.79 10.66
N PRO A 159 13.11 -4.46 10.47
CA PRO A 159 12.34 -3.50 11.27
C PRO A 159 10.83 -3.68 11.09
N HIS A 160 10.38 -4.05 9.88
CA HIS A 160 8.97 -4.29 9.58
C HIS A 160 8.48 -5.61 10.16
N LEU A 161 9.30 -6.66 10.11
CA LEU A 161 9.04 -7.93 10.80
C LEU A 161 8.80 -7.70 12.29
N ILE A 162 9.66 -6.91 12.96
CA ILE A 162 9.53 -6.64 14.39
C ILE A 162 8.30 -5.76 14.69
N ARG A 163 8.04 -4.73 13.88
CA ARG A 163 6.82 -3.90 13.99
C ARG A 163 5.56 -4.77 13.93
N THR A 164 5.48 -5.64 12.93
CA THR A 164 4.34 -6.54 12.72
C THR A 164 4.26 -7.58 13.83
N PHE A 165 5.37 -8.21 14.21
CA PHE A 165 5.42 -9.22 15.27
C PHE A 165 4.96 -8.70 16.64
N ILE A 166 5.52 -7.57 17.10
CA ILE A 166 5.13 -6.98 18.40
C ILE A 166 3.65 -6.56 18.36
N SER A 167 3.19 -5.95 17.25
CA SER A 167 1.80 -5.54 17.10
C SER A 167 0.84 -6.73 17.17
N LEU A 168 1.16 -7.83 16.48
CA LEU A 168 0.36 -9.06 16.51
C LEU A 168 0.35 -9.72 17.90
N LEU A 169 1.48 -9.74 18.61
CA LEU A 169 1.53 -10.24 19.99
C LEU A 169 0.68 -9.38 20.96
N LEU A 170 0.67 -8.07 20.79
CA LEU A 170 -0.22 -7.19 21.55
C LEU A 170 -1.69 -7.49 21.25
N LEU A 171 -2.01 -7.75 19.98
CA LEU A 171 -3.37 -8.06 19.53
C LEU A 171 -3.87 -9.43 20.00
N VAL A 172 -2.99 -10.41 20.25
CA VAL A 172 -3.36 -11.75 20.75
C VAL A 172 -4.08 -11.68 22.10
N SER A 173 -3.85 -10.64 22.91
CA SER A 173 -4.55 -10.43 24.18
C SER A 173 -5.93 -9.80 23.96
N CYS A 174 -7.02 -10.55 24.19
CA CYS A 174 -8.39 -10.05 23.99
C CYS A 174 -9.00 -9.32 25.21
N GLU A 175 -8.32 -9.35 26.37
CA GLU A 175 -8.90 -9.01 27.67
C GLU A 175 -8.96 -7.51 27.96
N ASN A 176 -8.15 -6.71 27.26
CA ASN A 176 -8.02 -5.28 27.52
C ASN A 176 -8.97 -4.46 26.65
N ASP A 177 -9.12 -3.18 27.01
CA ASP A 177 -9.85 -2.22 26.18
C ASP A 177 -9.19 -2.10 24.79
N PRO A 178 -9.93 -2.33 23.68
CA PRO A 178 -9.36 -2.27 22.32
C PRO A 178 -8.66 -0.96 22.02
N PHE A 179 -9.19 0.15 22.54
CA PHE A 179 -8.64 1.46 22.27
C PHE A 179 -7.32 1.71 22.99
N PHE A 180 -7.19 1.25 24.24
CA PHE A 180 -5.93 1.28 24.97
C PHE A 180 -4.84 0.45 24.26
N ILE A 181 -5.17 -0.76 23.78
CA ILE A 181 -4.23 -1.58 23.00
C ILE A 181 -3.87 -0.91 21.67
N ALA A 182 -4.85 -0.31 21.00
CA ALA A 182 -4.63 0.42 19.77
C ALA A 182 -3.66 1.59 19.95
N GLU A 183 -3.76 2.35 21.04
CA GLU A 183 -2.81 3.43 21.37
C GLU A 183 -1.37 2.93 21.54
N ILE A 184 -1.20 1.81 22.25
CA ILE A 184 0.12 1.16 22.40
C ILE A 184 0.66 0.76 21.03
N ILE A 185 -0.16 0.12 20.19
CA ILE A 185 0.24 -0.33 18.85
C ILE A 185 0.60 0.87 17.96
N VAL A 186 -0.14 1.98 17.99
CA VAL A 186 0.20 3.19 17.24
C VAL A 186 1.62 3.66 17.56
N HIS A 187 2.01 3.67 18.84
CA HIS A 187 3.37 4.04 19.24
C HIS A 187 4.43 2.99 18.90
N VAL A 188 4.10 1.69 18.94
CA VAL A 188 5.00 0.62 18.45
C VAL A 188 5.29 0.80 16.96
N LEU A 189 4.25 1.09 16.17
CA LEU A 189 4.36 1.22 14.72
C LEU A 189 5.09 2.47 14.27
N TYR A 190 4.82 3.61 14.91
CA TYR A 190 5.19 4.91 14.35
C TYR A 190 6.14 5.73 15.23
N SER A 191 6.09 5.60 16.55
CA SER A 191 6.89 6.47 17.41
C SER A 191 8.30 5.91 17.64
N TYR A 192 9.30 6.78 17.49
CA TYR A 192 10.72 6.49 17.73
C TYR A 192 11.07 6.31 19.19
N LYS A 193 10.27 6.95 20.04
CA LYS A 193 10.32 6.78 21.47
C LYS A 193 8.97 6.30 21.93
N TRP A 194 8.96 5.46 22.94
CA TRP A 194 7.77 5.02 23.62
C TRP A 194 7.57 5.84 24.89
N PRO A 195 6.31 6.12 25.25
CA PRO A 195 5.97 6.48 26.62
C PRO A 195 6.38 5.36 27.58
N SER A 196 6.76 5.72 28.81
CA SER A 196 7.13 4.71 29.83
C SER A 196 6.02 3.69 30.08
N PHE A 197 4.74 4.04 29.88
CA PHE A 197 3.63 3.10 30.05
C PHE A 197 3.60 2.03 28.96
N VAL A 198 3.93 2.37 27.70
CA VAL A 198 4.00 1.40 26.58
C VAL A 198 5.07 0.36 26.88
N ARG A 199 6.26 0.80 27.30
CA ARG A 199 7.34 -0.12 27.70
C ARG A 199 6.92 -1.00 28.87
N SER A 200 6.36 -0.39 29.91
CA SER A 200 5.90 -1.11 31.10
C SER A 200 4.83 -2.15 30.75
N TYR A 201 3.94 -1.83 29.82
CA TYR A 201 2.91 -2.74 29.34
C TYR A 201 3.51 -3.92 28.58
N ILE A 202 4.42 -3.67 27.63
CA ILE A 202 5.12 -4.71 26.87
C ILE A 202 5.90 -5.63 27.82
N ASP A 203 6.69 -5.08 28.74
CA ASP A 203 7.49 -5.88 29.68
C ASP A 203 6.57 -6.75 30.57
N LYS A 204 5.43 -6.21 31.04
CA LYS A 204 4.48 -6.93 31.90
C LYS A 204 3.68 -8.00 31.16
N HIS A 205 3.15 -7.70 29.98
CA HIS A 205 2.18 -8.55 29.29
C HIS A 205 2.82 -9.45 28.22
N LEU A 206 3.96 -9.05 27.65
CA LEU A 206 4.70 -9.86 26.67
C LEU A 206 5.96 -10.52 27.25
N GLY A 207 6.40 -10.14 28.45
CA GLY A 207 7.61 -10.69 29.08
C GLY A 207 7.62 -12.21 29.21
N GLY A 208 6.46 -12.83 29.47
CA GLY A 208 6.29 -14.29 29.48
C GLY A 208 6.56 -14.93 28.12
N TYR A 209 5.92 -14.43 27.06
CA TYR A 209 6.15 -14.88 25.68
C TYR A 209 7.62 -14.69 25.27
N PHE A 210 8.24 -13.59 25.67
CA PHE A 210 9.66 -13.34 25.38
C PHE A 210 10.60 -14.27 26.15
N ALA A 211 10.25 -14.65 27.39
CA ALA A 211 11.02 -15.63 28.16
C ALA A 211 10.92 -17.03 27.54
N GLU A 212 9.71 -17.44 27.15
CA GLU A 212 9.45 -18.68 26.41
C GLU A 212 10.24 -18.70 25.10
N LEU A 213 10.18 -17.61 24.31
CA LEU A 213 10.93 -17.48 23.08
C LEU A 213 12.44 -17.58 23.32
N ARG A 214 12.99 -16.90 24.33
CA ARG A 214 14.42 -17.01 24.67
C ARG A 214 14.80 -18.44 25.01
N GLN A 215 14.00 -19.12 25.84
CA GLN A 215 14.26 -20.50 26.21
C GLN A 215 14.22 -21.40 24.97
N PHE A 216 13.21 -21.24 24.12
CA PHE A 216 13.07 -21.97 22.86
C PHE A 216 14.30 -21.78 21.98
N VAL A 217 14.66 -20.54 21.64
CA VAL A 217 15.78 -20.25 20.74
C VAL A 217 17.11 -20.74 21.33
N LEU A 218 17.40 -20.47 22.60
CA LEU A 218 18.66 -20.87 23.21
C LEU A 218 18.78 -22.39 23.39
N TYR A 219 17.71 -23.07 23.80
CA TYR A 219 17.72 -24.53 23.97
C TYR A 219 17.73 -25.24 22.62
N HIS A 220 16.78 -24.92 21.75
CA HIS A 220 16.56 -25.61 20.49
C HIS A 220 17.79 -25.52 19.57
N TYR A 221 18.36 -24.33 19.40
CA TYR A 221 19.56 -24.15 18.58
C TYR A 221 20.87 -24.55 19.25
N SER A 222 20.86 -24.95 20.54
CA SER A 222 22.02 -25.57 21.18
C SER A 222 22.11 -27.08 20.95
N GLN A 223 20.97 -27.74 20.69
CA GLN A 223 20.87 -29.20 20.60
C GLN A 223 20.84 -29.72 19.17
N VAL A 224 20.46 -28.87 18.22
CA VAL A 224 20.28 -29.25 16.82
C VAL A 224 21.59 -29.00 16.06
N GLN A 225 22.23 -30.06 15.57
CA GLN A 225 23.36 -30.00 14.62
C GLN A 225 22.96 -29.46 13.23
N ASP A 226 21.66 -29.27 13.01
CA ASP A 226 21.09 -28.85 11.74
C ASP A 226 21.47 -27.40 11.42
N VAL A 227 21.99 -27.24 10.22
CA VAL A 227 22.78 -26.09 9.78
C VAL A 227 21.81 -25.00 9.33
N GLY A 228 21.40 -24.11 10.24
CA GLY A 228 20.94 -22.74 9.96
C GLY A 228 19.72 -22.49 9.05
N GLU A 229 19.18 -23.47 8.33
CA GLU A 229 18.30 -23.24 7.17
C GLU A 229 16.84 -23.66 7.39
N ASN A 230 16.54 -24.46 8.42
CA ASN A 230 15.16 -24.86 8.72
C ASN A 230 14.45 -23.79 9.55
N GLY A 231 13.25 -23.40 9.10
CA GLY A 231 12.34 -22.54 9.86
C GLY A 231 11.67 -23.28 11.01
N TYR A 232 11.45 -22.57 12.12
CA TYR A 232 10.81 -23.09 13.31
C TYR A 232 9.60 -22.25 13.71
N GLY A 233 8.51 -22.96 14.01
CA GLY A 233 7.21 -22.40 14.31
C GLY A 233 6.94 -22.21 15.78
N LEU A 234 6.37 -21.07 16.14
CA LEU A 234 5.74 -20.83 17.42
C LEU A 234 4.30 -20.35 17.20
N ILE A 235 3.41 -20.74 18.10
CA ILE A 235 1.98 -20.44 18.00
C ILE A 235 1.52 -19.76 19.27
N TRP A 236 0.82 -18.64 19.12
CA TRP A 236 0.19 -17.90 20.21
C TRP A 236 -1.29 -17.66 19.95
N GLY A 237 -2.02 -17.36 21.03
CA GLY A 237 -3.44 -17.04 20.96
C GLY A 237 -4.32 -18.25 20.71
N ARG A 238 -5.52 -18.01 20.17
CA ARG A 238 -6.57 -19.01 20.01
C ARG A 238 -7.42 -18.72 18.77
N PRO A 239 -7.88 -19.75 18.04
CA PRO A 239 -8.61 -19.58 16.78
C PRO A 239 -9.94 -18.82 16.95
N GLU A 240 -10.57 -18.83 18.12
CA GLU A 240 -11.83 -18.12 18.38
C GLU A 240 -11.67 -16.59 18.41
N TYR A 241 -10.43 -16.09 18.46
CA TYR A 241 -10.14 -14.65 18.48
C TYR A 241 -9.00 -14.29 17.52
N LEU A 242 -7.78 -14.71 17.85
CA LEU A 242 -6.61 -14.55 17.00
C LEU A 242 -5.63 -15.68 17.29
N ARG A 243 -5.42 -16.55 16.30
CA ARG A 243 -4.34 -17.54 16.29
C ARG A 243 -3.19 -16.96 15.48
N LEU A 244 -2.06 -16.73 16.15
CA LEU A 244 -0.84 -16.23 15.53
C LEU A 244 0.14 -17.38 15.38
N GLU A 245 0.51 -17.71 14.15
CA GLU A 245 1.54 -18.69 13.84
C GLU A 245 2.74 -17.96 13.25
N VAL A 246 3.92 -18.11 13.85
CA VAL A 246 5.12 -17.43 13.37
C VAL A 246 6.18 -18.46 13.06
N HIS A 247 6.63 -18.50 11.81
CA HIS A 247 7.73 -19.35 11.36
C HIS A 247 8.90 -18.49 10.90
N LEU A 248 10.04 -18.66 11.55
CA LEU A 248 11.27 -17.95 11.25
C LEU A 248 12.47 -18.90 11.35
N ASP A 249 13.55 -18.60 10.63
CA ASP A 249 14.80 -19.33 10.76
C ASP A 249 15.56 -18.94 12.05
N ARG A 250 16.73 -19.58 12.27
CA ARG A 250 17.57 -19.32 13.43
C ARG A 250 18.01 -17.87 13.55
N GLN A 251 18.50 -17.30 12.46
CA GLN A 251 19.04 -15.96 12.45
C GLN A 251 17.93 -14.94 12.72
N GLN A 252 16.78 -15.13 12.10
CA GLN A 252 15.61 -14.29 12.26
C GLN A 252 15.07 -14.33 13.70
N TRP A 253 14.99 -15.51 14.32
CA TRP A 253 14.60 -15.62 15.73
C TRP A 253 15.61 -14.95 16.68
N LEU A 254 16.91 -15.11 16.41
CA LEU A 254 17.95 -14.40 17.17
C LEU A 254 17.82 -12.89 16.99
N GLU A 255 17.50 -12.42 15.79
CA GLU A 255 17.24 -11.00 15.53
C GLU A 255 16.03 -10.51 16.31
N VAL A 256 14.90 -11.24 16.31
CA VAL A 256 13.72 -10.91 17.13
C VAL A 256 14.09 -10.74 18.60
N LEU A 257 14.89 -11.64 19.16
CA LEU A 257 15.35 -11.53 20.54
C LEU A 257 16.15 -10.25 20.81
N ARG A 258 17.05 -9.87 19.89
CA ARG A 258 17.86 -8.64 20.01
C ARG A 258 17.01 -7.37 19.96
N TYR A 259 15.92 -7.37 19.18
CA TYR A 259 14.99 -6.24 19.11
C TYR A 259 14.06 -6.16 20.33
N ILE A 260 13.85 -7.25 21.06
CA ILE A 260 13.08 -7.24 22.32
C ILE A 260 13.93 -6.68 23.48
N GLU A 261 15.25 -6.82 23.39
CA GLU A 261 16.18 -6.28 24.37
C GLU A 261 16.15 -4.74 24.39
N ARG A 262 16.51 -4.16 25.54
CA ARG A 262 16.56 -2.70 25.69
C ARG A 262 17.76 -2.15 24.92
N PRO A 263 17.59 -1.10 24.10
CA PRO A 263 18.73 -0.41 23.51
C PRO A 263 19.69 0.04 24.62
N VAL A 264 20.95 -0.40 24.56
CA VAL A 264 21.94 -0.19 25.64
C VAL A 264 22.49 1.24 25.66
N ALA A 265 22.40 1.96 24.54
CA ALA A 265 22.84 3.35 24.42
C ALA A 265 21.68 4.30 24.13
N HIS A 266 21.76 5.52 24.67
CA HIS A 266 21.03 6.67 24.15
C HIS A 266 21.92 7.34 23.09
N PRO A 267 21.89 6.92 21.80
CA PRO A 267 22.58 7.68 20.78
C PRO A 267 22.03 9.11 20.76
N ASP A 268 22.81 10.05 20.20
CA ASP A 268 22.28 11.38 19.88
C ASP A 268 21.23 11.25 18.77
N THR A 269 20.01 10.89 19.19
CA THR A 269 18.86 10.63 18.32
C THR A 269 18.52 11.84 17.45
N ARG A 270 18.81 13.05 17.93
CA ARG A 270 18.55 14.29 17.20
C ARG A 270 19.53 14.42 16.03
N SER A 271 20.82 14.20 16.27
CA SER A 271 21.82 14.25 15.20
C SER A 271 21.62 13.15 14.15
N LEU A 272 21.29 11.93 14.56
CA LEU A 272 20.97 10.83 13.63
C LEU A 272 19.77 11.18 12.74
N ARG A 273 18.69 11.70 13.34
CA ARG A 273 17.52 12.13 12.58
C ARG A 273 17.82 13.29 11.65
N ALA A 274 18.61 14.28 12.08
CA ALA A 274 19.00 15.39 11.22
C ALA A 274 19.81 14.92 10.00
N ALA A 275 20.67 13.90 10.17
CA ALA A 275 21.41 13.29 9.08
C ALA A 275 20.49 12.49 8.13
N ASP A 276 19.55 11.72 8.68
CA ASP A 276 18.55 10.99 7.89
C ASP A 276 17.64 11.96 7.10
N GLU A 277 17.17 13.03 7.73
CA GLU A 277 16.38 14.08 7.07
C GLU A 277 17.15 14.73 5.93
N MET A 278 18.44 15.02 6.12
CA MET A 278 19.27 15.61 5.07
C MET A 278 19.42 14.69 3.85
N ARG A 279 19.39 13.37 4.05
CA ARG A 279 19.58 12.38 2.99
C ARG A 279 18.28 11.97 2.30
N TYR A 280 17.22 11.78 3.08
CA TYR A 280 15.98 11.15 2.63
C TYR A 280 14.73 12.01 2.76
N GLY A 281 14.78 13.07 3.58
CA GLY A 281 13.68 13.99 3.78
C GLY A 281 13.56 15.00 2.64
N GLU A 282 12.33 15.29 2.21
CA GLU A 282 12.09 16.39 1.27
C GLU A 282 12.61 17.71 1.86
N PRO A 283 13.42 18.49 1.12
CA PRO A 283 13.89 19.79 1.57
C PRO A 283 12.75 20.71 2.02
N LEU A 284 12.93 21.41 3.14
CA LEU A 284 11.85 22.21 3.73
C LEU A 284 11.30 23.27 2.79
N ASP A 285 12.13 23.94 1.98
CA ASP A 285 11.65 24.94 1.03
C ASP A 285 10.67 24.34 -0.01
N ARG A 286 10.91 23.11 -0.48
CA ARG A 286 9.98 22.37 -1.32
C ARG A 286 8.70 22.00 -0.57
N ALA A 287 8.81 21.52 0.66
CA ALA A 287 7.64 21.21 1.49
C ALA A 287 6.77 22.46 1.70
N PHE A 288 7.37 23.58 2.08
CA PHE A 288 6.67 24.87 2.23
C PHE A 288 6.07 25.39 0.92
N ALA A 289 6.66 25.07 -0.24
CA ALA A 289 6.10 25.48 -1.52
C ALA A 289 4.75 24.79 -1.83
N ARG A 290 4.57 23.54 -1.37
CA ARG A 290 3.38 22.72 -1.68
C ARG A 290 2.41 22.53 -0.51
N MET A 291 2.80 22.90 0.72
CA MET A 291 2.01 22.73 1.94
C MET A 291 1.51 24.06 2.50
N SER A 292 0.39 24.04 3.24
CA SER A 292 0.03 25.17 4.10
C SER A 292 1.04 25.34 5.24
N PRO A 293 1.15 26.53 5.86
CA PRO A 293 2.03 26.73 7.02
C PRO A 293 1.76 25.75 8.17
N SER A 294 0.48 25.45 8.45
CA SER A 294 0.10 24.47 9.48
C SER A 294 0.55 23.05 9.11
N ARG A 295 0.37 22.63 7.85
CA ARG A 295 0.83 21.31 7.39
C ARG A 295 2.36 21.18 7.46
N ALA A 296 3.09 22.21 7.04
CA ALA A 296 4.56 22.24 7.13
C ALA A 296 5.03 22.21 8.59
N ALA A 297 4.38 22.92 9.50
CA ALA A 297 4.71 22.92 10.93
C ALA A 297 4.52 21.55 11.57
N THR A 298 3.45 20.82 11.22
CA THR A 298 3.26 19.45 11.72
C THR A 298 4.34 18.49 11.23
N LEU A 299 4.77 18.59 9.96
CA LEU A 299 5.91 17.85 9.41
C LEU A 299 7.20 18.18 10.16
N MET A 300 7.47 19.46 10.43
CA MET A 300 8.65 19.89 11.17
C MET A 300 8.66 19.33 12.59
N LYS A 301 7.53 19.37 13.32
CA LYS A 301 7.42 18.78 14.66
C LYS A 301 7.71 17.28 14.60
N TRP A 302 7.12 16.55 13.65
CA TRP A 302 7.36 15.12 13.43
C TRP A 302 8.84 14.83 13.15
N ARG A 303 9.49 15.60 12.25
CA ARG A 303 10.91 15.42 11.93
C ARG A 303 11.80 15.69 13.13
N GLU A 304 11.49 16.71 13.93
CA GLU A 304 12.25 17.04 15.14
C GLU A 304 12.14 15.95 16.21
N CYS A 305 10.93 15.51 16.56
CA CYS A 305 10.72 14.63 17.71
C CYS A 305 10.67 13.13 17.37
N GLY A 306 10.22 12.76 16.16
CA GLY A 306 10.00 11.38 15.73
C GLY A 306 8.86 10.67 16.45
N ILE A 307 7.94 11.41 17.06
CA ILE A 307 6.86 10.86 17.88
C ILE A 307 5.53 11.13 17.17
N LEU A 308 4.71 10.09 16.98
CA LEU A 308 3.40 10.23 16.35
C LEU A 308 2.39 10.60 17.43
N ILE A 309 2.17 11.91 17.60
CA ILE A 309 1.24 12.50 18.57
C ILE A 309 0.55 13.73 17.98
N PRO A 310 -0.58 14.16 18.57
CA PRO A 310 -1.13 15.49 18.35
C PRO A 310 -0.12 16.63 18.46
N TYR A 311 -0.36 17.70 17.71
CA TYR A 311 0.52 18.87 17.70
C TYR A 311 0.53 19.60 19.04
N GLY A 312 -0.59 19.59 19.79
CA GLY A 312 -0.67 20.19 21.13
C GLY A 312 0.01 19.37 22.23
N ASP A 313 0.29 18.09 21.99
CA ASP A 313 0.66 17.17 23.06
C ASP A 313 2.15 17.22 23.43
N SER A 314 2.38 16.97 24.72
CA SER A 314 3.71 16.93 25.33
C SER A 314 4.50 15.68 24.96
N THR A 315 5.74 15.87 24.54
CA THR A 315 6.69 14.77 24.28
C THR A 315 7.46 14.33 25.53
N VAL A 316 7.23 14.96 26.69
CA VAL A 316 8.06 14.77 27.91
C VAL A 316 8.04 13.32 28.43
N TYR A 317 6.93 12.60 28.20
CA TYR A 317 6.77 11.22 28.65
C TYR A 317 7.42 10.18 27.73
N PHE A 318 7.86 10.59 26.54
CA PHE A 318 8.45 9.71 25.52
C PHE A 318 9.96 9.60 25.71
N GLN A 319 10.36 8.75 26.67
CA GLN A 319 11.76 8.63 27.11
C GLN A 319 12.41 7.32 26.68
N GLU A 320 11.63 6.29 26.42
CA GLU A 320 12.13 4.95 26.09
C GLU A 320 12.42 4.88 24.59
N LEU A 321 13.61 4.46 24.17
CA LEU A 321 13.89 4.27 22.75
C LEU A 321 13.10 3.07 22.22
N ASN A 322 12.46 3.24 21.06
CA ASN A 322 11.84 2.14 20.36
C ASN A 322 12.95 1.32 19.65
N PRO A 323 13.18 0.05 20.05
CA PRO A 323 14.27 -0.77 19.51
C PRO A 323 14.15 -1.04 18.01
N ILE A 324 12.95 -0.91 17.41
CA ILE A 324 12.75 -1.01 15.96
C ILE A 324 13.61 0.02 15.20
N PHE A 325 13.72 1.24 15.75
CA PHE A 325 14.49 2.33 15.15
C PHE A 325 15.92 2.41 15.68
N PHE A 326 16.17 1.85 16.87
CA PHE A 326 17.46 1.89 17.56
C PHE A 326 17.89 0.50 18.06
N PRO A 327 18.15 -0.45 17.15
CA PRO A 327 18.72 -1.74 17.52
C PRO A 327 20.12 -1.56 18.11
N GLU A 328 20.49 -2.39 19.10
CA GLU A 328 21.73 -2.24 19.87
C GLU A 328 23.02 -2.38 19.03
N ASP A 329 22.99 -3.21 17.98
CA ASP A 329 24.17 -3.74 17.31
C ASP A 329 24.37 -3.24 15.87
N ARG A 330 23.53 -2.30 15.40
CA ARG A 330 23.49 -1.89 13.99
C ARG A 330 22.96 -0.46 13.85
N PRO A 331 23.17 0.21 12.70
CA PRO A 331 22.62 1.54 12.47
C PRO A 331 21.09 1.53 12.42
N SER A 332 20.50 2.70 12.70
CA SER A 332 19.09 2.94 12.46
C SER A 332 18.73 2.69 10.98
N PRO A 333 17.49 2.27 10.68
CA PRO A 333 17.04 2.17 9.30
C PRO A 333 17.09 3.53 8.59
N ASP A 334 17.32 3.49 7.29
CA ASP A 334 17.36 4.67 6.42
C ASP A 334 15.95 5.12 6.02
N GLY A 335 15.72 6.43 5.85
CA GLY A 335 14.45 6.98 5.36
C GLY A 335 13.34 7.05 6.41
N ILE A 336 13.73 6.97 7.68
CA ILE A 336 12.80 6.92 8.81
C ILE A 336 12.15 8.31 9.04
N THR A 337 12.79 9.40 8.61
CA THR A 337 12.26 10.78 8.65
C THR A 337 11.30 11.14 7.51
N ASN A 338 11.08 10.23 6.56
CA ASN A 338 9.94 10.33 5.64
C ASN A 338 8.62 10.24 6.42
N GLU A 339 7.51 10.59 5.77
CA GLU A 339 6.21 10.67 6.44
C GLU A 339 5.49 9.32 6.42
N PRO A 340 5.08 8.77 7.58
CA PRO A 340 4.30 7.53 7.62
C PRO A 340 2.85 7.70 7.14
N LEU A 341 2.44 8.94 6.82
CA LEU A 341 1.09 9.27 6.36
C LEU A 341 0.69 8.50 5.11
N SER A 342 1.64 8.15 4.23
CA SER A 342 1.35 7.43 2.98
C SER A 342 0.84 6.02 3.20
N GLU A 343 1.05 5.43 4.38
CA GLU A 343 0.60 4.07 4.68
C GLU A 343 -0.92 3.94 4.80
N TRP A 344 -1.66 5.05 4.94
CA TRP A 344 -3.11 5.06 5.12
C TRP A 344 -3.81 6.00 4.13
N PRO A 345 -5.10 5.77 3.82
CA PRO A 345 -5.81 6.59 2.85
C PRO A 345 -5.88 8.08 3.24
N MET A 346 -5.50 8.96 2.30
CA MET A 346 -5.50 10.41 2.49
C MET A 346 -6.81 10.95 3.04
N ASN A 347 -7.93 10.53 2.43
CA ASN A 347 -9.24 11.00 2.84
C ASN A 347 -9.65 10.46 4.22
N GLY A 348 -9.24 9.23 4.57
CA GLY A 348 -9.48 8.67 5.90
C GLY A 348 -8.85 9.51 7.01
N ILE A 349 -7.66 10.06 6.77
CA ILE A 349 -6.95 10.92 7.73
C ILE A 349 -7.45 12.36 7.65
N LEU A 350 -7.40 13.00 6.48
CA LEU A 350 -7.66 14.44 6.37
C LEU A 350 -9.12 14.80 6.67
N ASP A 351 -10.06 13.91 6.38
CA ASP A 351 -11.50 14.12 6.59
C ASP A 351 -12.01 13.52 7.90
N TYR A 352 -11.10 13.07 8.77
CA TYR A 352 -11.46 12.51 10.07
C TYR A 352 -12.18 13.57 10.94
N ALA A 353 -13.50 13.47 10.98
CA ALA A 353 -14.40 14.55 11.39
C ALA A 353 -14.47 14.70 12.91
N GLU A 354 -14.20 13.63 13.64
CA GLU A 354 -14.23 13.55 15.10
C GLU A 354 -13.08 14.32 15.75
N TYR A 355 -12.06 14.71 14.97
CA TYR A 355 -10.88 15.41 15.49
C TYR A 355 -11.03 16.93 15.48
N VAL A 356 -10.83 17.55 16.65
CA VAL A 356 -11.14 18.97 16.89
C VAL A 356 -10.17 19.92 16.18
N ALA A 357 -8.86 19.64 16.20
CA ALA A 357 -7.85 20.48 15.56
C ALA A 357 -7.74 20.17 14.06
N LYS A 358 -8.48 20.93 13.23
CA LYS A 358 -8.72 20.59 11.83
C LYS A 358 -7.47 20.51 10.95
N ASP A 359 -6.40 21.22 11.28
CA ASP A 359 -5.19 21.29 10.45
C ASP A 359 -4.03 20.45 11.04
N ASP A 360 -4.24 19.77 12.17
CA ASP A 360 -3.29 18.83 12.75
C ASP A 360 -3.42 17.44 12.10
N VAL A 361 -2.69 17.27 11.00
CA VAL A 361 -2.71 16.04 10.18
C VAL A 361 -2.16 14.82 10.93
N TYR A 362 -1.15 15.00 11.78
CA TYR A 362 -0.57 13.89 12.54
C TYR A 362 -1.46 13.48 13.71
N GLY A 363 -2.08 14.44 14.39
CA GLY A 363 -3.12 14.15 15.37
C GLY A 363 -4.32 13.40 14.79
N LYS A 364 -4.77 13.80 13.59
CA LYS A 364 -5.79 13.06 12.83
C LYS A 364 -5.34 11.65 12.48
N MET A 365 -4.07 11.46 12.06
CA MET A 365 -3.52 10.14 11.79
C MET A 365 -3.56 9.25 13.03
N VAL A 366 -3.14 9.76 14.20
CA VAL A 366 -3.20 9.00 15.46
C VAL A 366 -4.61 8.54 15.76
N ALA A 367 -5.59 9.45 15.68
CA ALA A 367 -6.99 9.13 15.97
C ALA A 367 -7.55 8.11 14.96
N TYR A 368 -7.34 8.35 13.66
CA TYR A 368 -7.81 7.46 12.60
C TYR A 368 -7.24 6.05 12.74
N VAL A 369 -5.91 5.92 12.91
CA VAL A 369 -5.26 4.61 12.99
C VAL A 369 -5.63 3.88 14.28
N ARG A 370 -5.75 4.60 15.41
CA ARG A 370 -6.23 4.04 16.68
C ARG A 370 -7.63 3.43 16.50
N ASP A 371 -8.54 4.15 15.87
CA ASP A 371 -9.90 3.67 15.63
C ASP A 371 -9.94 2.49 14.63
N MET A 372 -9.05 2.48 13.63
CA MET A 372 -8.88 1.33 12.74
C MET A 372 -8.41 0.07 13.49
N ILE A 373 -7.41 0.18 14.35
CA ILE A 373 -6.90 -0.97 15.12
C ILE A 373 -7.94 -1.43 16.16
N ALA A 374 -8.67 -0.50 16.79
CA ALA A 374 -9.76 -0.84 17.71
C ALA A 374 -10.91 -1.55 16.98
N GLY A 375 -11.32 -1.05 15.81
CA GLY A 375 -12.32 -1.69 14.95
C GLY A 375 -11.92 -3.11 14.56
N PHE A 376 -10.65 -3.31 14.22
CA PHE A 376 -10.12 -4.62 13.88
C PHE A 376 -10.20 -5.60 15.04
N GLN A 377 -9.81 -5.20 16.25
CA GLN A 377 -9.96 -6.01 17.46
C GLN A 377 -11.42 -6.39 17.75
N LEU A 378 -12.35 -5.44 17.56
CA LEU A 378 -13.78 -5.71 17.73
C LEU A 378 -14.31 -6.72 16.70
N ARG A 379 -13.77 -6.72 15.48
CA ARG A 379 -14.07 -7.74 14.46
C ARG A 379 -13.50 -9.11 14.82
N LEU A 380 -12.24 -9.16 15.28
CA LEU A 380 -11.60 -10.38 15.76
C LEU A 380 -12.42 -11.05 16.87
N ARG A 381 -12.92 -10.28 17.85
CA ARG A 381 -13.78 -10.79 18.94
C ARG A 381 -15.05 -11.50 18.46
N ARG A 382 -15.55 -11.16 17.28
CA ARG A 382 -16.78 -11.73 16.73
C ARG A 382 -16.54 -12.95 15.84
N LYS A 383 -15.42 -12.99 15.13
CA LYS A 383 -15.21 -13.93 14.01
C LYS A 383 -14.02 -14.88 14.19
N GLY A 384 -13.04 -14.52 15.00
CA GLY A 384 -11.75 -15.22 15.00
C GLY A 384 -10.96 -14.98 13.70
N MET A 385 -9.65 -15.24 13.74
CA MET A 385 -8.81 -15.25 12.54
C MET A 385 -7.51 -16.00 12.82
N THR A 386 -6.93 -16.61 11.78
CA THR A 386 -5.55 -17.10 11.80
C THR A 386 -4.64 -16.14 11.02
N ILE A 387 -3.55 -15.72 11.65
CA ILE A 387 -2.47 -14.96 11.00
C ILE A 387 -1.19 -15.77 11.06
N LYS A 388 -0.59 -16.01 9.91
CA LYS A 388 0.72 -16.63 9.72
C LYS A 388 1.74 -15.53 9.40
N LEU A 389 2.83 -15.44 10.17
CA LEU A 389 3.90 -14.47 9.95
C LEU A 389 5.20 -15.21 9.60
N MET A 390 5.87 -14.73 8.55
CA MET A 390 7.16 -15.22 8.09
C MET A 390 8.05 -14.07 7.62
N ALA A 391 9.31 -14.38 7.37
CA ALA A 391 10.25 -13.51 6.69
C ALA A 391 10.99 -14.33 5.64
N SER A 392 10.41 -14.51 4.46
CA SER A 392 11.10 -15.22 3.36
C SER A 392 11.15 -14.32 2.15
N GLY A 393 12.30 -14.34 1.45
CA GLY A 393 12.47 -13.65 0.19
C GLY A 393 11.56 -14.25 -0.89
N THR A 394 11.28 -13.47 -1.93
CA THR A 394 10.40 -13.83 -3.05
C THR A 394 10.75 -15.19 -3.66
N THR A 395 12.03 -15.49 -3.81
CA THR A 395 12.53 -16.77 -4.35
C THR A 395 12.14 -18.00 -3.52
N ASP A 396 12.37 -17.96 -2.20
CA ASP A 396 12.14 -19.10 -1.31
C ASP A 396 10.67 -19.21 -0.87
N MET A 397 9.93 -18.11 -0.90
CA MET A 397 8.60 -17.97 -0.33
C MET A 397 7.58 -19.04 -0.75
N PRO A 398 7.44 -19.44 -2.04
CA PRO A 398 6.51 -20.50 -2.43
C PRO A 398 6.84 -21.85 -1.77
N GLY A 399 8.12 -22.23 -1.75
CA GLY A 399 8.59 -23.45 -1.09
C GLY A 399 8.46 -23.37 0.43
N TYR A 400 8.76 -22.21 1.00
CA TYR A 400 8.66 -21.95 2.43
C TYR A 400 7.22 -22.11 2.94
N ILE A 401 6.25 -21.45 2.31
CA ILE A 401 4.84 -21.55 2.69
C ILE A 401 4.38 -23.01 2.60
N ARG A 402 4.75 -23.70 1.51
CA ARG A 402 4.36 -25.09 1.31
C ARG A 402 4.92 -26.04 2.38
N LYS A 403 6.17 -25.82 2.76
CA LYS A 403 6.88 -26.64 3.74
C LYS A 403 6.38 -26.43 5.17
N TYR A 404 6.11 -25.18 5.56
CA TYR A 404 5.93 -24.82 6.97
C TYR A 404 4.49 -24.45 7.36
N PHE A 405 3.66 -24.02 6.42
CA PHE A 405 2.30 -23.56 6.72
C PHE A 405 1.21 -24.40 6.08
N ASP A 406 1.30 -24.64 4.78
CA ASP A 406 0.22 -25.31 4.05
C ASP A 406 0.73 -26.05 2.81
N PRO A 407 0.62 -27.38 2.72
CA PRO A 407 1.04 -28.14 1.54
C PRO A 407 0.24 -27.79 0.27
N GLU A 408 -0.91 -27.13 0.34
CA GLU A 408 -1.68 -26.63 -0.81
C GLU A 408 -1.96 -25.12 -0.66
N PRO A 409 -0.93 -24.27 -0.83
CA PRO A 409 -0.99 -22.86 -0.46
C PRO A 409 -1.61 -22.00 -1.57
N TYR A 410 -2.90 -22.19 -1.83
CA TYR A 410 -3.67 -21.37 -2.77
C TYR A 410 -4.36 -20.20 -2.06
N PHE A 411 -4.09 -18.99 -2.55
CA PHE A 411 -4.59 -17.73 -1.99
C PHE A 411 -5.63 -17.09 -2.91
N ASP A 412 -6.68 -16.56 -2.30
CA ASP A 412 -7.76 -15.82 -2.96
C ASP A 412 -7.37 -14.36 -3.21
N ARG A 413 -6.50 -13.80 -2.36
CA ARG A 413 -5.93 -12.46 -2.52
C ARG A 413 -4.43 -12.48 -2.27
N ILE A 414 -3.66 -11.94 -3.20
CA ILE A 414 -2.23 -11.68 -3.00
C ILE A 414 -1.97 -10.19 -3.19
N GLU A 415 -1.42 -9.51 -2.19
CA GLU A 415 -0.95 -8.12 -2.29
C GLU A 415 0.58 -8.13 -2.20
N VAL A 416 1.23 -7.71 -3.29
CA VAL A 416 2.70 -7.86 -3.42
C VAL A 416 3.49 -6.63 -2.94
N GLY A 417 2.80 -5.54 -2.66
CA GLY A 417 3.37 -4.23 -2.41
C GLY A 417 4.35 -3.76 -3.47
N HIS A 418 5.48 -3.21 -3.02
CA HIS A 418 6.45 -2.57 -3.90
C HIS A 418 7.35 -3.56 -4.66
N LEU A 419 7.15 -4.88 -4.46
CA LEU A 419 7.94 -5.93 -5.12
C LEU A 419 7.88 -5.84 -6.65
N PHE A 420 6.75 -5.41 -7.20
CA PHE A 420 6.59 -5.27 -8.65
C PHE A 420 7.42 -4.12 -9.24
N ASP A 421 7.75 -3.09 -8.46
CA ASP A 421 8.67 -2.02 -8.91
C ASP A 421 10.15 -2.40 -8.71
N ILE A 422 10.47 -3.35 -7.83
CA ILE A 422 11.84 -3.86 -7.63
C ILE A 422 12.20 -4.88 -8.70
N ASP A 423 11.41 -5.95 -8.79
CA ASP A 423 11.67 -7.10 -9.64
C ASP A 423 10.32 -7.68 -10.11
N PRO A 424 9.66 -7.03 -11.10
CA PRO A 424 8.43 -7.54 -11.68
C PRO A 424 8.51 -9.02 -12.13
N PRO A 425 9.55 -9.46 -12.87
CA PRO A 425 9.89 -10.85 -13.16
C PRO A 425 9.65 -11.84 -12.02
N LEU A 426 10.42 -11.66 -10.94
CA LEU A 426 10.49 -12.58 -9.82
C LEU A 426 9.21 -12.49 -9.00
N CYS A 427 8.66 -11.28 -8.86
CA CYS A 427 7.36 -11.06 -8.24
C CYS A 427 6.25 -11.92 -8.89
N LEU A 428 6.14 -11.89 -10.22
CA LEU A 428 5.15 -12.69 -10.95
C LEU A 428 5.44 -14.19 -10.85
N LEU A 429 6.70 -14.59 -11.04
CA LEU A 429 7.14 -16.00 -10.96
C LEU A 429 6.79 -16.62 -9.60
N SER A 430 7.06 -15.92 -8.50
CA SER A 430 6.82 -16.41 -7.16
C SER A 430 5.32 -16.52 -6.83
N CYS A 431 4.53 -15.55 -7.26
CA CYS A 431 3.09 -15.54 -6.95
C CYS A 431 2.26 -16.45 -7.86
N ALA A 432 2.74 -16.78 -9.07
CA ALA A 432 2.05 -17.65 -10.02
C ALA A 432 1.71 -19.03 -9.45
N LEU A 433 2.56 -19.58 -8.58
CA LEU A 433 2.33 -20.86 -7.91
C LEU A 433 1.31 -20.80 -6.77
N LEU A 434 1.01 -19.59 -6.28
CA LEU A 434 0.28 -19.38 -5.02
C LEU A 434 -1.12 -18.80 -5.25
N LEU A 435 -1.36 -18.14 -6.38
CA LEU A 435 -2.69 -17.62 -6.70
C LEU A 435 -3.65 -18.79 -6.99
N ARG A 436 -4.85 -18.74 -6.40
CA ARG A 436 -5.93 -19.69 -6.68
C ARG A 436 -6.42 -19.55 -8.13
N HIS A 437 -6.76 -20.68 -8.76
CA HIS A 437 -7.26 -20.69 -10.14
C HIS A 437 -8.63 -20.00 -10.25
N GLU A 438 -8.90 -19.36 -11.39
CA GLU A 438 -10.18 -18.63 -11.59
C GLU A 438 -11.41 -19.54 -11.57
N ASP A 439 -11.25 -20.82 -11.91
CA ASP A 439 -12.33 -21.81 -11.86
C ASP A 439 -12.70 -22.22 -10.42
N GLU A 440 -11.76 -22.10 -9.48
CA GLU A 440 -12.03 -22.34 -8.06
C GLU A 440 -12.60 -21.10 -7.37
N ASN A 441 -12.07 -19.92 -7.71
CA ASN A 441 -12.61 -18.63 -7.25
C ASN A 441 -12.46 -17.58 -8.37
N PRO A 442 -13.55 -17.13 -9.01
CA PRO A 442 -13.49 -16.16 -10.11
C PRO A 442 -13.05 -14.76 -9.66
N PHE A 443 -13.05 -14.52 -8.35
CA PHE A 443 -12.57 -13.30 -7.70
C PHE A 443 -11.14 -13.41 -7.18
N ALA A 444 -10.50 -14.59 -7.30
CA ALA A 444 -9.09 -14.74 -6.97
C ALA A 444 -8.27 -13.71 -7.76
N THR A 445 -7.46 -12.92 -7.05
CA THR A 445 -6.68 -11.86 -7.68
C THR A 445 -5.36 -11.61 -6.97
N MET A 446 -4.33 -11.35 -7.77
CA MET A 446 -3.08 -10.78 -7.29
C MET A 446 -3.05 -9.30 -7.66
N LEU A 447 -2.79 -8.47 -6.66
CA LEU A 447 -2.71 -7.02 -6.74
C LEU A 447 -1.25 -6.61 -6.82
N THR A 448 -0.87 -5.96 -7.91
CA THR A 448 0.42 -5.30 -8.04
C THR A 448 0.23 -3.80 -8.24
N VAL A 449 1.18 -3.01 -7.74
CA VAL A 449 1.21 -1.57 -7.93
C VAL A 449 2.54 -1.18 -8.54
N THR A 450 2.52 -0.29 -9.53
CA THR A 450 3.73 0.37 -10.04
C THR A 450 3.61 1.88 -9.93
N ARG A 451 4.62 2.48 -9.31
CA ARG A 451 4.76 3.93 -9.18
C ARG A 451 5.76 4.47 -10.19
N GLU A 452 6.50 3.60 -10.87
CA GLU A 452 7.49 3.97 -11.89
C GLU A 452 6.87 4.22 -13.27
N SER A 453 5.71 3.63 -13.56
CA SER A 453 5.16 3.61 -14.93
C SER A 453 4.87 4.98 -15.57
N VAL A 454 4.66 6.03 -14.77
CA VAL A 454 4.43 7.40 -15.27
C VAL A 454 5.71 8.23 -15.33
N VAL A 455 6.78 7.82 -14.64
CA VAL A 455 8.01 8.60 -14.47
C VAL A 455 9.22 8.00 -15.18
N GLN A 456 9.26 6.68 -15.38
CA GLN A 456 10.33 5.96 -16.07
C GLN A 456 9.95 5.51 -17.49
N SER A 457 8.87 6.05 -18.05
CA SER A 457 8.42 5.71 -19.40
C SER A 457 9.35 6.35 -20.44
N GLU A 458 10.05 5.53 -21.23
CA GLU A 458 10.99 6.00 -22.25
C GLU A 458 10.45 5.76 -23.66
N SER A 459 10.10 6.84 -24.37
CA SER A 459 9.82 6.78 -25.81
C SER A 459 9.95 8.17 -26.45
N PRO A 460 10.22 8.25 -27.78
CA PRO A 460 10.28 9.53 -28.47
C PRO A 460 8.99 10.37 -28.39
N ALA A 461 7.84 9.73 -28.14
CA ALA A 461 6.58 10.42 -27.92
C ALA A 461 6.49 11.01 -26.50
N VAL A 462 6.89 10.23 -25.49
CA VAL A 462 6.91 10.65 -24.08
C VAL A 462 7.93 11.77 -23.84
N GLU A 463 9.13 11.66 -24.41
CA GLU A 463 10.18 12.69 -24.31
C GLU A 463 9.70 14.06 -24.81
N LYS A 464 8.94 14.09 -25.90
CA LYS A 464 8.34 15.34 -26.44
C LYS A 464 7.31 15.93 -25.49
N LEU A 465 6.51 15.09 -24.82
CA LEU A 465 5.54 15.55 -23.83
C LEU A 465 6.25 16.12 -22.59
N ILE A 466 7.28 15.44 -22.08
CA ILE A 466 8.10 15.93 -20.97
C ILE A 466 8.78 17.26 -21.34
N ALA A 467 9.34 17.38 -22.54
CA ALA A 467 9.92 18.64 -23.01
C ALA A 467 8.89 19.78 -23.08
N ALA A 468 7.66 19.49 -23.52
CA ALA A 468 6.56 20.44 -23.51
C ALA A 468 6.12 20.81 -22.09
N GLU A 469 6.09 19.87 -21.15
CA GLU A 469 5.82 20.13 -19.74
C GLU A 469 6.89 21.04 -19.12
N LYS A 470 8.17 20.78 -19.38
CA LYS A 470 9.28 21.65 -18.96
C LYS A 470 9.19 23.06 -19.54
N HIS A 471 8.74 23.20 -20.79
CA HIS A 471 8.43 24.50 -21.38
C HIS A 471 7.28 25.18 -20.63
N ASN A 472 6.17 24.47 -20.41
CA ASN A 472 4.97 24.98 -19.75
C ASN A 472 5.20 25.35 -18.28
N LEU A 473 6.30 24.92 -17.68
CA LEU A 473 6.70 25.36 -16.35
C LEU A 473 6.89 26.89 -16.26
N TYR A 474 7.42 27.51 -17.32
CA TYR A 474 7.74 28.95 -17.38
C TYR A 474 6.81 29.76 -18.28
N HIS A 475 5.88 29.09 -18.95
CA HIS A 475 5.00 29.69 -19.95
C HIS A 475 3.54 29.31 -19.68
N ARG A 476 2.61 30.20 -20.03
CA ARG A 476 1.17 29.87 -20.00
C ARG A 476 0.89 28.68 -20.93
N ALA A 477 0.03 27.77 -20.49
CA ALA A 477 -0.24 26.51 -21.17
C ALA A 477 -1.73 26.36 -21.48
N PHE A 478 -2.58 26.33 -20.45
CA PHE A 478 -4.03 26.24 -20.58
C PHE A 478 -4.74 26.82 -19.35
N GLU A 479 -5.97 27.28 -19.53
CA GLU A 479 -6.67 28.14 -18.57
C GLU A 479 -6.85 27.52 -17.17
N PRO A 480 -7.34 26.27 -16.98
CA PRO A 480 -7.44 25.67 -15.65
C PRO A 480 -6.12 25.70 -14.87
N LEU A 481 -5.02 25.27 -15.50
CA LEU A 481 -3.70 25.27 -14.88
C LEU A 481 -3.20 26.69 -14.61
N ASP A 482 -3.29 27.60 -15.58
CA ASP A 482 -2.75 28.95 -15.44
C ASP A 482 -3.53 29.81 -14.45
N THR A 483 -4.82 29.52 -14.25
CA THR A 483 -5.66 30.17 -13.25
C THR A 483 -5.33 29.67 -11.85
N MET A 484 -5.13 28.35 -11.69
CA MET A 484 -4.83 27.76 -10.38
C MET A 484 -3.38 27.99 -9.95
N MET A 485 -2.43 27.75 -10.86
CA MET A 485 -0.99 27.69 -10.63
C MET A 485 -0.22 28.41 -11.76
N PRO A 486 -0.31 29.74 -11.90
CA PRO A 486 0.40 30.49 -12.94
C PRO A 486 1.93 30.27 -12.85
N PRO A 487 2.69 30.49 -13.94
CA PRO A 487 4.15 30.44 -13.90
C PRO A 487 4.71 31.36 -12.81
N ALA A 488 5.44 30.77 -11.86
CA ALA A 488 6.03 31.49 -10.73
C ALA A 488 7.43 32.05 -11.05
N GLN A 489 8.04 31.60 -12.14
CA GLN A 489 9.40 31.94 -12.56
C GLN A 489 9.42 32.25 -14.06
N ASN A 490 10.34 33.12 -14.48
CA ASN A 490 10.52 33.45 -15.90
C ASN A 490 11.38 32.40 -16.61
N ALA A 491 11.22 32.28 -17.93
CA ALA A 491 12.07 31.43 -18.75
C ALA A 491 13.55 31.85 -18.61
N GLY A 492 14.43 30.86 -18.39
CA GLY A 492 15.86 31.08 -18.17
C GLY A 492 16.26 31.18 -16.69
N GLU A 493 15.29 31.32 -15.77
CA GLU A 493 15.56 31.14 -14.34
C GLU A 493 15.84 29.68 -14.01
N LYS A 494 16.67 29.44 -12.98
CA LYS A 494 16.97 28.09 -12.50
C LYS A 494 15.73 27.48 -11.83
N TYR A 495 15.53 26.18 -12.04
CA TYR A 495 14.52 25.40 -11.33
C TYR A 495 14.74 25.51 -9.80
N SER A 496 13.67 25.77 -9.07
CA SER A 496 13.71 25.99 -7.62
C SER A 496 12.44 25.49 -6.93
N ALA A 497 12.35 25.59 -5.60
CA ALA A 497 11.13 25.28 -4.86
C ALA A 497 9.89 26.04 -5.36
N ALA A 498 10.05 27.27 -5.88
CA ALA A 498 8.94 28.04 -6.46
C ALA A 498 8.33 27.38 -7.72
N SER A 499 9.10 26.53 -8.41
CA SER A 499 8.63 25.77 -9.57
C SER A 499 7.75 24.56 -9.18
N VAL A 500 7.91 24.04 -7.96
CA VAL A 500 7.34 22.74 -7.55
C VAL A 500 5.81 22.68 -7.65
N PRO A 501 5.04 23.68 -7.18
CA PRO A 501 3.58 23.61 -7.24
C PRO A 501 3.06 23.53 -8.68
N ARG A 502 3.62 24.35 -9.59
CA ARG A 502 3.23 24.31 -10.99
C ARG A 502 3.67 23.00 -11.67
N HIS A 503 4.84 22.49 -11.32
CA HIS A 503 5.31 21.22 -11.86
C HIS A 503 4.46 20.03 -11.38
N LEU A 504 4.03 20.01 -10.11
CA LEU A 504 3.06 19.03 -9.59
C LEU A 504 1.71 19.13 -10.31
N ALA A 505 1.25 20.34 -10.62
CA ALA A 505 0.02 20.53 -11.37
C ALA A 505 0.15 20.00 -12.81
N LEU A 506 1.29 20.26 -13.47
CA LEU A 506 1.58 19.69 -14.79
C LEU A 506 1.60 18.16 -14.76
N LEU A 507 2.24 17.56 -13.74
CA LEU A 507 2.20 16.11 -13.54
C LEU A 507 0.75 15.62 -13.36
N LEU A 508 -0.10 16.35 -12.63
CA LEU A 508 -1.51 15.99 -12.46
C LEU A 508 -2.29 15.97 -13.78
N TYR A 509 -1.98 16.89 -14.70
CA TYR A 509 -2.58 16.96 -16.04
C TYR A 509 -1.87 16.10 -17.09
N ARG A 510 -0.75 15.45 -16.74
CA ARG A 510 -0.06 14.50 -17.60
C ARG A 510 -1.00 13.35 -17.97
N ASN A 511 -0.88 12.83 -19.19
CA ASN A 511 -1.64 11.65 -19.58
C ASN A 511 -1.02 10.39 -18.94
N TRP A 512 -1.44 10.07 -17.72
CA TRP A 512 -0.89 8.94 -16.95
C TRP A 512 -1.06 7.61 -17.67
N ASP A 513 -2.20 7.39 -18.34
CA ASP A 513 -2.46 6.16 -19.10
C ASP A 513 -1.47 6.00 -20.25
N LEU A 514 -1.26 7.04 -21.06
CA LEU A 514 -0.28 6.98 -22.16
C LEU A 514 1.13 6.63 -21.68
N PHE A 515 1.60 7.26 -20.60
CA PHE A 515 2.93 7.00 -20.06
C PHE A 515 3.01 5.57 -19.50
N SER A 516 2.01 5.18 -18.71
CA SER A 516 1.94 3.87 -18.06
C SER A 516 1.84 2.74 -19.09
N ASP A 517 0.99 2.90 -20.10
CA ASP A 517 0.83 1.92 -21.17
C ASP A 517 2.13 1.77 -21.97
N ARG A 518 2.86 2.87 -22.25
CA ARG A 518 4.15 2.78 -22.93
C ARG A 518 5.19 2.03 -22.11
N TYR A 519 5.24 2.30 -20.81
CA TYR A 519 6.14 1.62 -19.89
C TYR A 519 5.79 0.12 -19.78
N LEU A 520 4.54 -0.21 -19.45
CA LEU A 520 4.07 -1.58 -19.25
C LEU A 520 4.12 -2.44 -20.51
N ASN A 521 4.04 -1.83 -21.70
CA ASN A 521 4.17 -2.53 -22.98
C ASN A 521 5.61 -2.56 -23.52
N ASP A 522 6.60 -2.03 -22.78
CA ASP A 522 8.00 -2.14 -23.17
C ASP A 522 8.45 -3.61 -23.06
N ALA A 523 8.75 -4.22 -24.20
CA ALA A 523 9.17 -5.62 -24.27
C ALA A 523 10.62 -5.85 -23.80
N VAL A 524 11.43 -4.80 -23.63
CA VAL A 524 12.75 -4.89 -23.01
C VAL A 524 12.60 -5.04 -21.50
N ILE A 525 11.70 -4.26 -20.90
CA ILE A 525 11.46 -4.28 -19.44
C ILE A 525 10.58 -5.48 -19.06
N PHE A 526 9.49 -5.69 -19.80
CA PHE A 526 8.43 -6.63 -19.46
C PHE A 526 8.30 -7.80 -20.46
N GLY A 527 9.34 -8.10 -21.24
CA GLY A 527 9.26 -9.17 -22.23
C GLY A 527 9.45 -10.60 -21.71
N PHE A 528 9.78 -10.80 -20.44
CA PHE A 528 10.07 -12.09 -19.77
C PHE A 528 10.34 -13.29 -20.69
N ALA A 529 11.51 -13.34 -21.36
CA ALA A 529 11.91 -14.40 -22.30
C ALA A 529 10.72 -15.05 -23.03
N ALA A 530 9.81 -14.20 -23.53
CA ALA A 530 8.54 -14.61 -24.09
C ALA A 530 8.79 -15.16 -25.48
N HIS A 531 9.16 -16.44 -25.54
CA HIS A 531 8.75 -17.39 -26.56
C HIS A 531 9.08 -18.80 -26.07
N GLN A 532 8.06 -19.54 -25.65
CA GLN A 532 8.02 -20.96 -25.96
C GLN A 532 7.86 -21.08 -27.50
N ASP A 533 8.60 -22.02 -28.10
CA ASP A 533 8.67 -22.39 -29.53
C ASP A 533 9.77 -21.76 -30.42
N ALA A 534 11.01 -21.64 -29.93
CA ALA A 534 12.18 -21.68 -30.81
C ALA A 534 12.93 -23.03 -30.62
N PRO A 535 13.13 -23.85 -31.67
CA PRO A 535 13.88 -25.09 -31.55
C PRO A 535 15.35 -24.79 -31.17
N PRO A 536 16.03 -25.67 -30.40
CA PRO A 536 17.46 -25.54 -30.18
C PRO A 536 18.15 -26.01 -31.46
N CYS A 537 18.47 -25.08 -32.35
CA CYS A 537 19.25 -25.39 -33.54
C CYS A 537 20.32 -24.33 -33.74
N GLY A 538 21.53 -24.67 -33.29
CA GLY A 538 22.78 -24.22 -33.88
C GLY A 538 23.23 -22.81 -33.51
N ASP A 539 24.39 -22.79 -32.86
CA ASP A 539 25.32 -21.66 -32.73
C ASP A 539 24.84 -20.41 -31.96
N GLU A 540 25.72 -19.90 -31.11
CA GLU A 540 25.50 -18.92 -30.05
C GLU A 540 25.11 -17.48 -30.50
N GLU A 541 24.49 -17.27 -31.66
CA GLU A 541 24.22 -15.93 -32.19
C GLU A 541 22.79 -15.77 -32.77
N GLU A 542 21.80 -15.54 -31.90
CA GLU A 542 20.75 -14.51 -32.12
C GLU A 542 19.82 -14.42 -30.90
N TRP A 543 20.09 -13.44 -30.03
CA TRP A 543 19.11 -13.00 -29.04
C TRP A 543 17.92 -12.37 -29.77
N GLN A 544 16.90 -13.15 -30.12
CA GLN A 544 15.63 -12.55 -30.54
C GLN A 544 15.03 -11.84 -29.34
N ARG A 545 15.14 -10.51 -29.33
CA ARG A 545 14.51 -9.65 -28.31
C ARG A 545 13.02 -10.02 -28.20
N PRO A 546 12.46 -10.11 -26.98
CA PRO A 546 11.04 -10.32 -26.80
C PRO A 546 10.25 -9.31 -27.64
N GLN A 547 9.28 -9.80 -28.41
CA GLN A 547 8.51 -8.94 -29.33
C GLN A 547 7.32 -8.27 -28.64
N ARG A 548 6.93 -8.75 -27.45
CA ARG A 548 5.75 -8.28 -26.69
C ARG A 548 6.00 -8.39 -25.19
N SER A 549 5.29 -7.54 -24.43
CA SER A 549 5.28 -7.55 -22.97
C SER A 549 4.36 -8.65 -22.42
N PHE A 550 4.70 -9.23 -21.26
CA PHE A 550 3.82 -10.16 -20.54
C PHE A 550 2.52 -9.51 -20.09
N VAL A 551 2.46 -8.18 -19.99
CA VAL A 551 1.22 -7.46 -19.72
C VAL A 551 0.20 -7.74 -20.83
N GLN A 552 0.66 -7.98 -22.06
CA GLN A 552 -0.17 -8.32 -23.21
C GLN A 552 -0.40 -9.83 -23.35
N THR A 553 0.62 -10.65 -23.09
CA THR A 553 0.59 -12.09 -23.37
C THR A 553 0.22 -12.95 -22.18
N GLY A 554 0.20 -12.38 -20.97
CA GLY A 554 0.25 -13.15 -19.72
C GLY A 554 1.67 -13.66 -19.40
N CYS A 555 1.84 -14.17 -18.19
CA CYS A 555 3.07 -14.77 -17.68
C CYS A 555 2.73 -15.96 -16.78
N LEU A 556 3.26 -17.16 -17.07
CA LEU A 556 3.15 -18.31 -16.16
C LEU A 556 1.71 -18.62 -15.71
N GLY A 557 0.77 -18.59 -16.66
CA GLY A 557 -0.66 -18.80 -16.38
C GLY A 557 -1.37 -17.62 -15.71
N LEU A 558 -0.65 -16.54 -15.37
CA LEU A 558 -1.23 -15.28 -14.95
C LEU A 558 -1.60 -14.43 -16.16
N GLN A 559 -2.76 -13.78 -16.09
CA GLN A 559 -3.24 -12.83 -17.08
C GLN A 559 -3.70 -11.55 -16.39
N LEU A 560 -3.33 -10.39 -16.94
CA LEU A 560 -3.83 -9.11 -16.46
C LEU A 560 -5.35 -9.01 -16.72
N ARG A 561 -6.11 -8.58 -15.72
CA ARG A 561 -7.52 -8.26 -15.87
C ARG A 561 -7.68 -6.96 -16.66
N PRO A 562 -8.60 -6.90 -17.65
CA PRO A 562 -8.88 -5.65 -18.37
C PRO A 562 -9.42 -4.55 -17.44
N LYS A 563 -10.26 -4.95 -16.48
CA LYS A 563 -10.87 -4.08 -15.47
C LYS A 563 -10.56 -4.62 -14.07
N ASN A 564 -10.11 -3.72 -13.20
CA ASN A 564 -9.86 -4.01 -11.81
C ASN A 564 -11.18 -4.24 -11.06
N LYS A 565 -11.18 -5.18 -10.11
CA LYS A 565 -12.33 -5.53 -9.27
C LYS A 565 -12.14 -5.16 -7.81
N VAL A 566 -10.92 -4.93 -7.34
CA VAL A 566 -10.61 -4.63 -5.94
C VAL A 566 -10.35 -3.15 -5.74
N THR A 567 -9.57 -2.52 -6.61
CA THR A 567 -9.24 -1.09 -6.49
C THR A 567 -9.26 -0.40 -7.84
N THR A 568 -9.60 0.88 -7.85
CA THR A 568 -9.50 1.68 -9.08
C THR A 568 -8.08 1.66 -9.64
N ARG A 569 -7.96 1.79 -10.96
CA ARG A 569 -6.68 1.78 -11.68
C ARG A 569 -5.69 2.85 -11.20
N TRP A 570 -6.20 4.00 -10.77
CA TRP A 570 -5.44 5.14 -10.29
C TRP A 570 -6.09 5.77 -9.05
N PRO A 571 -5.99 5.17 -7.85
CA PRO A 571 -6.71 5.64 -6.66
C PRO A 571 -6.28 7.04 -6.22
N ASN A 572 -5.08 7.48 -6.60
CA ASN A 572 -4.56 8.80 -6.30
C ASN A 572 -4.68 9.80 -7.46
N ARG A 573 -5.45 9.49 -8.52
CA ARG A 573 -5.71 10.41 -9.64
C ARG A 573 -6.85 11.36 -9.32
N LEU A 574 -6.60 12.65 -9.53
CA LEU A 574 -7.61 13.70 -9.40
C LEU A 574 -8.13 14.19 -10.76
N VAL A 575 -7.32 14.09 -11.82
CA VAL A 575 -7.63 14.61 -13.17
C VAL A 575 -7.73 13.45 -14.16
N TYR A 576 -8.94 13.16 -14.60
CA TYR A 576 -9.24 12.02 -15.51
C TYR A 576 -9.34 12.41 -16.99
N GLY A 577 -8.85 13.60 -17.36
CA GLY A 577 -8.80 14.04 -18.76
C GLY A 577 -8.87 15.56 -18.91
N LYS A 578 -8.87 16.04 -20.16
CA LYS A 578 -8.82 17.47 -20.50
C LYS A 578 -10.07 18.27 -20.11
N GLY A 579 -11.19 17.59 -19.83
CA GLY A 579 -12.43 18.21 -19.36
C GLY A 579 -12.56 18.26 -17.83
N ALA A 580 -11.61 17.67 -17.09
CA ALA A 580 -11.62 17.75 -15.63
C ALA A 580 -11.24 19.16 -15.17
N ASP A 581 -11.98 19.68 -14.21
CA ASP A 581 -11.80 21.03 -13.64
C ASP A 581 -11.74 20.93 -12.10
N PRO A 582 -10.67 20.35 -11.54
CA PRO A 582 -10.53 20.24 -10.10
C PRO A 582 -10.39 21.64 -9.49
N THR A 583 -10.96 21.84 -8.30
CA THR A 583 -10.80 23.12 -7.60
C THR A 583 -9.37 23.30 -7.12
N LYS A 584 -8.96 24.56 -6.91
CA LYS A 584 -7.63 24.87 -6.36
C LYS A 584 -7.41 24.19 -5.01
N GLU A 585 -8.43 24.09 -4.17
CA GLU A 585 -8.38 23.40 -2.88
C GLU A 585 -8.11 21.90 -3.04
N GLN A 586 -8.77 21.23 -3.99
CA GLN A 586 -8.53 19.80 -4.26
C GLN A 586 -7.09 19.56 -4.74
N VAL A 587 -6.59 20.43 -5.63
CA VAL A 587 -5.21 20.35 -6.13
C VAL A 587 -4.20 20.60 -5.00
N MET A 588 -4.39 21.64 -4.19
CA MET A 588 -3.52 21.93 -3.05
C MET A 588 -3.54 20.80 -2.01
N ARG A 589 -4.70 20.21 -1.75
CA ARG A 589 -4.84 19.05 -0.87
C ARG A 589 -4.00 17.89 -1.37
N TRP A 590 -4.14 17.52 -2.65
CA TRP A 590 -3.34 16.46 -3.28
C TRP A 590 -1.84 16.76 -3.20
N MET A 591 -1.42 17.98 -3.56
CA MET A 591 -0.01 18.40 -3.50
C MET A 591 0.59 18.40 -2.09
N SER A 592 -0.23 18.59 -1.06
CA SER A 592 0.22 18.61 0.34
C SER A 592 0.40 17.22 0.95
N TRP A 593 -0.05 16.17 0.25
CA TRP A 593 0.04 14.80 0.72
C TRP A 593 1.49 14.29 0.74
N SER A 594 1.78 13.28 1.57
CA SER A 594 3.14 12.75 1.73
C SER A 594 3.68 12.09 0.46
N SER A 595 2.82 11.43 -0.31
CA SER A 595 3.11 10.84 -1.61
C SER A 595 2.31 11.54 -2.70
N THR A 596 2.99 11.97 -3.77
CA THR A 596 2.39 12.60 -4.97
C THR A 596 2.79 11.88 -6.25
N LYS A 597 3.39 10.69 -6.13
CA LYS A 597 3.79 9.87 -7.26
C LYS A 597 2.57 9.07 -7.75
N PRO A 598 2.24 9.06 -9.05
CA PRO A 598 1.12 8.27 -9.57
C PRO A 598 1.22 6.79 -9.18
N GLU A 599 0.10 6.18 -8.79
CA GLU A 599 0.03 4.78 -8.33
C GLU A 599 -0.82 3.95 -9.30
N ARG A 600 -0.17 3.18 -10.18
CA ARG A 600 -0.89 2.31 -11.13
C ARG A 600 -1.14 0.95 -10.52
N TRP A 601 -2.41 0.63 -10.27
CA TRP A 601 -2.79 -0.71 -9.82
C TRP A 601 -3.13 -1.63 -10.98
N LEU A 602 -2.62 -2.85 -10.89
CA LEU A 602 -2.77 -3.94 -11.84
C LEU A 602 -3.31 -5.17 -11.12
N GLU A 603 -4.33 -5.79 -11.68
CA GLU A 603 -4.94 -6.99 -11.13
C GLU A 603 -4.72 -8.18 -12.04
N TRP A 604 -4.18 -9.25 -11.49
CA TRP A 604 -3.85 -10.47 -12.23
C TRP A 604 -4.76 -11.61 -11.78
N LYS A 605 -5.23 -12.41 -12.73
CA LYS A 605 -5.93 -13.67 -12.48
C LYS A 605 -5.09 -14.84 -12.96
N LYS A 606 -5.29 -16.02 -12.36
CA LYS A 606 -4.69 -17.27 -12.83
C LYS A 606 -5.69 -18.01 -13.72
N VAL A 607 -5.29 -18.23 -14.97
CA VAL A 607 -6.12 -18.80 -16.04
C VAL A 607 -5.60 -20.16 -16.53
N LYS A 608 -4.40 -20.53 -16.08
CA LYS A 608 -3.75 -21.81 -16.38
C LYS A 608 -2.84 -22.19 -15.21
N ASP A 609 -2.87 -23.46 -14.81
CA ASP A 609 -1.87 -24.01 -13.90
C ASP A 609 -0.55 -24.30 -14.62
N ILE A 610 0.56 -24.12 -13.90
CA ILE A 610 1.91 -24.35 -14.43
C ILE A 610 2.55 -25.56 -13.76
N SER A 611 3.28 -26.35 -14.55
CA SER A 611 4.09 -27.46 -14.04
C SER A 611 5.35 -26.95 -13.33
N TYR A 612 5.92 -27.80 -12.46
CA TYR A 612 7.21 -27.48 -11.84
C TYR A 612 8.30 -27.24 -12.89
N HIS A 613 8.33 -28.04 -13.96
CA HIS A 613 9.28 -27.91 -15.05
C HIS A 613 9.17 -26.59 -15.81
N GLU A 614 7.94 -26.10 -16.07
CA GLU A 614 7.75 -24.77 -16.67
C GLU A 614 8.25 -23.66 -15.73
N TRP A 615 7.90 -23.75 -14.45
CA TRP A 615 8.31 -22.79 -13.43
C TRP A 615 9.83 -22.78 -13.23
N SER A 616 10.46 -23.94 -13.06
CA SER A 616 11.90 -24.08 -12.76
C SER A 616 12.77 -23.60 -13.92
N LYS A 617 12.33 -23.78 -15.17
CA LYS A 617 13.00 -23.19 -16.35
C LYS A 617 12.95 -21.67 -16.34
N CYS A 618 11.81 -21.08 -16.00
CA CYS A 618 11.71 -19.63 -15.87
C CYS A 618 12.59 -19.14 -14.73
N PHE A 619 12.53 -19.82 -13.58
CA PHE A 619 13.37 -19.52 -12.42
C PHE A 619 14.87 -19.60 -12.73
N ALA A 620 15.32 -20.64 -13.44
CA ALA A 620 16.71 -20.80 -13.91
C ALA A 620 17.17 -19.63 -14.80
N ARG A 621 16.26 -19.08 -15.61
CA ARG A 621 16.56 -17.92 -16.47
C ARG A 621 16.68 -16.62 -15.69
N LEU A 622 15.96 -16.47 -14.58
CA LEU A 622 16.00 -15.26 -13.75
C LEU A 622 17.19 -15.30 -12.79
N GLU A 623 17.30 -16.37 -12.02
CA GLU A 623 18.21 -16.47 -10.87
C GLU A 623 19.37 -17.45 -11.10
N GLY A 624 19.39 -18.16 -12.22
CA GLY A 624 20.43 -19.11 -12.60
C GLY A 624 20.19 -20.55 -12.11
N GLU A 625 20.83 -21.51 -12.79
CA GLU A 625 20.77 -22.97 -12.47
C GLU A 625 21.27 -23.31 -11.06
N HIS A 626 22.07 -22.45 -10.44
CA HIS A 626 22.48 -22.63 -9.05
C HIS A 626 21.31 -22.36 -8.09
N ALA A 627 20.53 -21.31 -8.34
CA ALA A 627 19.38 -20.96 -7.50
C ALA A 627 18.30 -22.05 -7.54
N VAL A 628 18.06 -22.65 -8.71
CA VAL A 628 17.15 -23.81 -8.85
C VAL A 628 17.62 -24.98 -8.00
N ARG A 629 18.89 -25.39 -8.14
CA ARG A 629 19.45 -26.51 -7.35
C ARG A 629 19.38 -26.26 -5.85
N GLU A 630 19.62 -25.02 -5.42
CA GLU A 630 19.52 -24.64 -4.01
C GLU A 630 18.08 -24.69 -3.51
N TRP A 631 17.13 -24.20 -4.32
CA TRP A 631 15.70 -24.29 -4.03
C TRP A 631 15.26 -25.76 -3.95
N GLU A 632 15.64 -26.60 -4.91
CA GLU A 632 15.39 -28.05 -4.89
C GLU A 632 16.01 -28.71 -3.67
N ARG A 633 17.25 -28.37 -3.31
CA ARG A 633 17.88 -28.91 -2.11
C ARG A 633 17.06 -28.63 -0.85
N ARG A 634 16.49 -27.43 -0.73
CA ARG A 634 15.68 -27.01 0.42
C ARG A 634 14.25 -27.56 0.40
N TYR A 635 13.68 -27.76 -0.79
CA TYR A 635 12.25 -28.04 -1.01
C TYR A 635 11.98 -29.27 -1.90
N SER A 636 12.93 -30.20 -2.08
CA SER A 636 12.86 -31.33 -3.03
C SER A 636 11.62 -32.22 -2.92
N LEU A 637 11.09 -32.45 -1.71
CA LEU A 637 9.85 -33.21 -1.52
C LEU A 637 8.64 -32.51 -2.17
N ILE A 638 8.64 -31.18 -2.19
CA ILE A 638 7.57 -30.35 -2.76
C ILE A 638 7.63 -30.36 -4.30
N ALA A 639 8.83 -30.38 -4.90
CA ALA A 639 8.99 -30.42 -6.35
C ALA A 639 8.31 -31.66 -6.97
N ALA A 640 8.45 -32.83 -6.35
CA ALA A 640 7.81 -34.06 -6.80
C ALA A 640 6.27 -34.04 -6.69
N GLU A 641 5.73 -33.31 -5.70
CA GLU A 641 4.28 -33.14 -5.52
C GLU A 641 3.68 -32.16 -6.55
N PHE A 642 4.42 -31.14 -6.98
CA PHE A 642 3.98 -30.22 -8.03
C PHE A 642 3.69 -30.96 -9.35
N ASP A 643 4.57 -31.89 -9.76
CA ASP A 643 4.39 -32.66 -11.00
C ASP A 643 3.19 -33.61 -10.93
N ALA A 644 2.92 -34.21 -9.76
CA ALA A 644 1.78 -35.11 -9.57
C ALA A 644 0.42 -34.39 -9.62
N PHE A 645 0.38 -33.11 -9.24
CA PHE A 645 -0.83 -32.28 -9.27
C PHE A 645 -1.15 -31.78 -10.68
N ALA A 646 -0.15 -31.24 -11.40
CA ALA A 646 -0.30 -30.78 -12.78
C ALA A 646 -0.81 -31.89 -13.72
N LEU A 647 -0.38 -33.14 -13.49
CA LEU A 647 -0.87 -34.31 -14.23
C LEU A 647 -2.34 -34.65 -13.94
N ARG A 648 -2.85 -34.38 -12.73
CA ARG A 648 -4.27 -34.63 -12.38
C ARG A 648 -5.21 -33.58 -12.97
N ALA A 649 -4.78 -32.31 -13.00
CA ALA A 649 -5.55 -31.23 -13.61
C ALA A 649 -5.73 -31.45 -15.12
N ASN A 650 -4.65 -31.82 -15.83
CA ASN A 650 -4.70 -32.12 -17.27
C ASN A 650 -5.54 -33.36 -17.61
N HIS A 651 -5.66 -34.34 -16.70
CA HIS A 651 -6.50 -35.52 -16.92
C HIS A 651 -8.00 -35.22 -16.85
N LEU A 652 -8.41 -34.19 -16.09
CA LEU A 652 -9.82 -33.79 -16.00
C LEU A 652 -10.28 -32.97 -17.23
N GLU A 653 -9.36 -32.26 -17.89
CA GLU A 653 -9.65 -31.59 -19.17
C GLU A 653 -9.65 -32.55 -20.37
N GLY A 654 -8.89 -33.65 -20.29
CA GLY A 654 -8.81 -34.67 -21.34
C GLY A 654 -10.02 -35.62 -21.46
N ASP A 655 -10.89 -35.68 -20.44
CA ASP A 655 -12.02 -36.61 -20.41
C ASP A 655 -13.33 -36.04 -21.02
N VAL A 656 -13.30 -34.81 -21.56
CA VAL A 656 -14.46 -34.23 -22.29
C VAL A 656 -14.41 -34.48 -23.81
N GLU A 657 -13.26 -34.90 -24.36
CA GLU A 657 -13.13 -35.28 -25.78
C GLU A 657 -13.19 -36.81 -25.95
N GLY A 658 -14.31 -37.43 -25.56
CA GLY A 658 -14.34 -38.88 -25.49
C GLY A 658 -15.68 -39.59 -25.56
N ASN A 659 -16.77 -38.98 -26.06
CA ASN A 659 -17.91 -39.79 -26.51
C ASN A 659 -18.88 -39.06 -27.45
N ALA A 660 -18.53 -38.99 -28.73
CA ALA A 660 -19.49 -38.71 -29.78
C ALA A 660 -19.93 -40.03 -30.42
N ASN A 661 -21.12 -40.54 -30.06
CA ASN A 661 -22.08 -41.16 -30.99
C ASN A 661 -23.43 -41.54 -30.34
N ALA A 662 -24.51 -41.15 -31.04
CA ALA A 662 -25.92 -41.64 -31.00
C ALA A 662 -26.95 -41.08 -29.97
N ILE A 663 -27.50 -39.87 -30.26
CA ILE A 663 -28.92 -39.51 -30.64
C ILE A 663 -30.08 -40.33 -29.96
N PRO A 664 -31.18 -39.73 -29.42
CA PRO A 664 -32.01 -38.75 -30.14
C PRO A 664 -32.57 -37.52 -29.40
N ILE A 665 -32.75 -36.51 -30.24
CA ILE A 665 -33.58 -35.31 -30.18
C ILE A 665 -34.96 -35.61 -29.59
N ARG A 666 -35.39 -34.80 -28.62
CA ARG A 666 -36.80 -34.62 -28.29
C ARG A 666 -37.10 -33.13 -28.10
N GLU A 667 -38.12 -32.70 -28.83
CA GLU A 667 -38.63 -31.34 -28.99
C GLU A 667 -39.01 -30.68 -27.64
N GLY A 668 -38.91 -29.35 -27.61
CA GLY A 668 -39.23 -28.51 -26.44
C GLY A 668 -40.71 -28.50 -26.04
N PRO A 669 -41.05 -27.66 -25.05
CA PRO A 669 -41.90 -26.54 -25.44
C PRO A 669 -41.48 -25.19 -24.82
N GLU A 670 -41.79 -24.17 -25.59
CA GLU A 670 -41.74 -22.74 -25.31
C GLU A 670 -42.71 -22.28 -24.20
N GLY A 671 -42.38 -21.13 -23.60
CA GLY A 671 -43.32 -20.22 -22.92
C GLY A 671 -42.96 -19.96 -21.45
N LYS A 672 -43.02 -18.74 -20.90
CA LYS A 672 -43.50 -17.42 -21.35
C LYS A 672 -42.87 -16.36 -20.45
N ALA A 673 -42.72 -15.16 -21.00
CA ALA A 673 -42.35 -13.93 -20.31
C ALA A 673 -43.29 -13.57 -19.15
N GLY A 674 -42.73 -12.88 -18.15
CA GLY A 674 -43.46 -12.11 -17.14
C GLY A 674 -42.63 -10.91 -16.71
N MET A 675 -43.03 -9.72 -17.17
CA MET A 675 -42.58 -8.40 -16.70
C MET A 675 -43.13 -8.10 -15.30
N GLY A 676 -42.39 -7.33 -14.50
CA GLY A 676 -42.85 -6.81 -13.22
C GLY A 676 -41.84 -5.85 -12.56
N ASP A 677 -41.89 -4.60 -13.02
CA ASP A 677 -41.67 -3.30 -12.38
C ASP A 677 -40.53 -3.03 -11.37
N GLU A 678 -39.84 -1.93 -11.69
CA GLU A 678 -38.82 -1.18 -10.96
C GLU A 678 -39.36 -0.52 -9.67
N GLU A 679 -38.55 -0.51 -8.61
CA GLU A 679 -38.54 0.59 -7.64
C GLU A 679 -37.10 0.95 -7.25
N ALA A 680 -36.77 2.23 -7.45
CA ALA A 680 -35.44 2.82 -7.33
C ALA A 680 -34.91 2.87 -5.89
N ARG A 681 -33.64 2.51 -5.71
CA ARG A 681 -32.83 2.93 -4.55
C ARG A 681 -31.45 3.39 -5.03
N SER A 682 -31.16 4.63 -4.67
CA SER A 682 -29.90 5.34 -4.92
C SER A 682 -28.73 4.70 -4.18
N GLY A 683 -27.79 4.13 -4.93
CA GLY A 683 -26.42 3.86 -4.51
C GLY A 683 -25.48 4.58 -5.49
N ASN A 684 -24.42 5.20 -4.99
CA ASN A 684 -23.43 5.90 -5.80
C ASN A 684 -22.79 4.92 -6.79
N ALA A 685 -23.22 5.00 -8.05
CA ALA A 685 -22.59 4.30 -9.15
C ALA A 685 -21.20 4.90 -9.41
N ILE A 686 -20.20 4.03 -9.47
CA ILE A 686 -18.90 4.32 -10.07
C ILE A 686 -19.18 4.67 -11.52
N GLU A 687 -18.91 5.91 -11.93
CA GLU A 687 -19.11 6.36 -13.32
C GLU A 687 -18.31 5.47 -14.27
N ASP A 688 -19.02 4.92 -15.27
CA ASP A 688 -18.46 4.08 -16.32
C ASP A 688 -17.36 4.82 -17.09
N GLU A 689 -16.14 4.30 -17.01
CA GLU A 689 -15.01 4.73 -17.83
C GLU A 689 -15.28 4.38 -19.30
N ASN A 690 -15.26 5.38 -20.18
CA ASN A 690 -15.46 5.21 -21.61
C ASN A 690 -14.13 4.76 -22.26
N ASP A 691 -14.00 3.45 -22.47
CA ASP A 691 -12.81 2.70 -22.92
C ASP A 691 -12.46 2.86 -24.43
N ASP A 692 -12.55 4.06 -25.00
CA ASP A 692 -12.41 4.25 -26.46
C ASP A 692 -10.96 4.47 -26.95
N TRP A 693 -9.95 4.14 -26.14
CA TRP A 693 -8.52 4.37 -26.48
C TRP A 693 -7.71 3.10 -26.78
N MET A 694 -8.33 1.91 -26.70
CA MET A 694 -7.67 0.60 -26.86
C MET A 694 -7.42 0.17 -28.33
N VAL A 695 -7.51 1.07 -29.30
CA VAL A 695 -7.22 0.73 -30.72
C VAL A 695 -6.10 1.62 -31.25
N ILE A 696 -4.86 1.12 -31.20
CA ILE A 696 -3.77 1.63 -32.02
C ILE A 696 -3.52 0.62 -33.15
N ASP A 697 -3.75 1.10 -34.37
CA ASP A 697 -3.59 0.37 -35.62
C ASP A 697 -2.14 -0.09 -35.80
N VAL A 698 -1.97 -1.40 -35.98
CA VAL A 698 -0.68 -2.06 -36.23
C VAL A 698 -0.33 -1.87 -37.71
N ASN A 699 -0.01 -0.64 -38.15
CA ASN A 699 0.57 -0.38 -39.48
C ASN A 699 1.01 1.10 -39.67
N GLU A 700 2.01 1.56 -38.93
CA GLU A 700 2.82 2.72 -39.36
C GLU A 700 4.29 2.32 -39.45
N GLY A 701 4.60 1.63 -40.54
CA GLY A 701 5.95 1.15 -40.82
C GLY A 701 6.12 0.75 -42.27
N LYS A 702 5.74 1.62 -43.23
CA LYS A 702 6.21 1.59 -44.63
C LYS A 702 5.60 2.74 -45.45
N LYS A 703 6.40 3.78 -45.69
CA LYS A 703 6.80 4.28 -47.03
C LYS A 703 7.16 5.77 -46.96
N ASP A 704 8.44 6.05 -47.16
CA ASP A 704 8.89 7.28 -47.79
C ASP A 704 9.41 6.96 -49.20
N SER A 705 8.88 7.67 -50.21
CA SER A 705 9.62 8.10 -51.41
C SER A 705 8.75 8.98 -52.30
N HIS A 706 8.96 10.29 -52.13
CA HIS A 706 9.25 11.29 -53.16
C HIS A 706 8.40 11.41 -54.47
N GLN A 707 7.93 12.66 -54.64
CA GLN A 707 7.86 13.52 -55.84
C GLN A 707 6.48 13.93 -56.39
N GLY A 708 6.23 15.25 -56.29
CA GLY A 708 5.81 16.07 -57.43
C GLY A 708 4.31 16.34 -57.63
N GLY A 709 3.92 17.62 -57.66
CA GLY A 709 2.83 18.07 -58.55
C GLY A 709 1.70 18.88 -57.92
N LYS A 710 1.62 20.15 -58.34
CA LYS A 710 0.58 21.17 -58.07
C LYS A 710 -0.88 20.71 -58.30
N GLY A 711 -1.83 21.24 -57.50
CA GLY A 711 -3.26 21.29 -57.86
C GLY A 711 -4.16 21.96 -56.81
N LYS A 712 -5.00 22.93 -57.21
CA LYS A 712 -5.83 23.83 -56.38
C LYS A 712 -7.23 23.26 -56.03
N LYS A 713 -7.69 23.49 -54.78
CA LYS A 713 -9.07 23.85 -54.28
C LYS A 713 -10.29 22.90 -54.57
N PRO A 714 -11.46 23.06 -53.91
CA PRO A 714 -11.76 23.24 -52.47
C PRO A 714 -13.01 22.43 -51.95
N LYS A 715 -13.19 22.39 -50.62
CA LYS A 715 -14.45 22.33 -49.80
C LYS A 715 -15.70 21.62 -50.35
N LYS A 716 -16.27 20.70 -49.54
CA LYS A 716 -17.74 20.59 -49.33
C LYS A 716 -18.09 20.19 -47.89
N LYS A 717 -18.80 21.11 -47.22
CA LYS A 717 -19.66 20.89 -46.03
C LYS A 717 -20.93 20.13 -46.45
N LYS A 718 -21.47 19.27 -45.59
CA LYS A 718 -22.92 19.12 -45.25
C LYS A 718 -23.02 18.04 -44.15
N LYS A 719 -23.40 18.39 -42.91
CA LYS A 719 -24.74 18.66 -42.36
C LYS A 719 -25.44 17.39 -41.83
N LYS A 720 -25.60 17.40 -40.50
CA LYS A 720 -26.64 16.81 -39.66
C LYS A 720 -27.92 16.35 -40.37
N ASN A 721 -28.40 15.18 -39.94
CA ASN A 721 -29.77 14.82 -39.52
C ASN A 721 -29.65 13.37 -39.02
N ARG A 722 -30.29 12.90 -37.94
CA ARG A 722 -31.35 13.43 -37.09
C ARG A 722 -31.24 12.71 -35.75
#